data_AF-A0A2T7PYF7-F1
#
_entry.id   AF-A0A2T7PYF7-F1
#
_cell.length_a   1.000
_cell.length_b   1.000
_cell.length_c   1.000
_cell.angle_alpha   90.00
_cell.angle_beta   90.00
_cell.angle_gamma   90.00
#
_symmetry.space_group_name_H-M   'P 1'
#
loop_
_entity.id
_entity.type
_entity.pdbx_description
1 polymer ?
#
loop_
_entity_poly.entity_id
_entity_poly.type
_entity_poly.pdbx_seq_one_letter_code
_entity_poly.pdbx_strand_id
1 'polypeptide(L)'
;MGDKEVEYNKNFRLILQTKLANPHYKPEMQAQTTLINFTVTREGLEDQLLGSVVSKERPDLEALKSELTRQQNQFKITLKELEDNLLARLSSAGEDILSDTALVENLEITKKTAAEIAVKAEEAKVTEVEINTAREGYRPVAARASLLYFIMNDLYKIHPMYQFSLKAFSVVFINAIDRAEPAEEVKGRVKNLIDSITFLVFIYTSRGLFERDKLIFISHMTFQILLMTKDIDPVEMDFLLRYPANPNVQSPVEFLTHLSWGGIKIESREETKHKKHSLTKMSSGTSTKTSRLRQALEDVRGARDAGEREVPPRMEEQDLAAEATCVKPRLIQRGKQILSIMILFLSWFRRNCVVVTFALSGFVEEKLGKRFVENHSLPFAVSYEESGPATPVFFILSPGVDPLKDVEALGKKLGFTTGDGNFHNISLGQGQEVVAEAAMERSAKEGQWVVLQNVHLVARWLPKLEKMMEVYAAESDPRYRLYISAEPSASPDGHIIPQGILESAIKITNEPPTGMFANIHKALNLFSQETMEMCSKELEFKSILFSLCYFHAVVCERRKFGPQGWNRNYPFNVGDLTISVSVLFNYLETSSKVPWEDLRYLFGEIMYGGHITDDWDRRLCRTYLEVFMQNNMLDGDLFLAPDFPLPPNLDYVGYHTYVDENLPPESPVLYGLHPNSEIEFLTQLSENLFKVVFELQPRNAGAGAAGAVSQEEKVVKSILDEFLEKLPDPFLMEELMGKVPVEERTPYVVVAFQECERMNGLTIEIRRSLKELALGLKVLLLTSG
;
A
#
# COMPACT_ATOMS: atom_id res chain seq x y z
N MET A 1 -30.08 18.76 -33.29
CA MET A 1 -29.82 17.34 -32.98
C MET A 1 -29.39 16.65 -34.27
N GLY A 2 -28.18 16.07 -34.29
CA GLY A 2 -27.52 15.69 -35.55
C GLY A 2 -27.19 16.94 -36.37
N ASP A 3 -27.34 16.87 -37.70
CA ASP A 3 -27.06 17.98 -38.63
C ASP A 3 -28.09 19.12 -38.62
N LYS A 4 -29.13 19.02 -37.77
CA LYS A 4 -30.13 20.08 -37.62
C LYS A 4 -29.78 20.97 -36.44
N GLU A 5 -29.54 22.25 -36.70
CA GLU A 5 -29.54 23.29 -35.67
C GLU A 5 -30.94 23.33 -35.04
N VAL A 6 -31.01 23.31 -33.71
CA VAL A 6 -32.26 23.33 -32.95
C VAL A 6 -32.17 24.49 -31.97
N GLU A 7 -33.14 25.40 -32.03
CA GLU A 7 -33.25 26.46 -31.04
C GLU A 7 -33.52 25.85 -29.65
N TYR A 8 -32.64 26.13 -28.68
CA TYR A 8 -32.83 25.69 -27.31
C TYR A 8 -33.52 26.76 -26.48
N ASN A 9 -34.32 26.34 -25.50
CA ASN A 9 -35.00 27.24 -24.58
C ASN A 9 -33.96 28.02 -23.76
N LYS A 10 -34.15 29.33 -23.54
CA LYS A 10 -33.25 30.17 -22.72
C LYS A 10 -33.07 29.65 -21.28
N ASN A 11 -34.00 28.84 -20.77
CA ASN A 11 -33.92 28.22 -19.45
C ASN A 11 -33.17 26.86 -19.45
N PHE A 12 -32.87 26.29 -20.62
CA PHE A 12 -32.14 25.04 -20.71
C PHE A 12 -30.69 25.24 -20.25
N ARG A 13 -30.24 24.37 -19.33
CA ARG A 13 -28.85 24.30 -18.91
C ARG A 13 -28.35 22.87 -19.09
N LEU A 14 -27.19 22.73 -19.72
CA LEU A 14 -26.49 21.45 -19.84
C LEU A 14 -25.30 21.46 -18.87
N ILE A 15 -25.25 20.46 -17.98
CA ILE A 15 -24.12 20.24 -17.07
C ILE A 15 -23.50 18.90 -17.45
N LEU A 16 -22.21 18.92 -17.75
CA LEU A 16 -21.43 17.74 -18.09
C LEU A 16 -20.52 17.40 -16.91
N GLN A 17 -20.63 16.18 -16.38
CA GLN A 17 -19.80 15.68 -15.29
C GLN A 17 -18.89 14.56 -15.80
N THR A 18 -17.64 14.54 -15.34
CA THR A 18 -16.69 13.45 -15.57
C THR A 18 -16.08 13.00 -14.25
N LYS A 19 -15.82 11.69 -14.14
CA LYS A 19 -15.09 11.10 -12.99
C LYS A 19 -13.57 11.04 -13.24
N LEU A 20 -13.10 11.37 -14.44
CA LEU A 20 -11.66 11.34 -14.76
C LEU A 20 -10.96 12.51 -14.06
N ALA A 21 -9.84 12.23 -13.39
CA ALA A 21 -9.09 13.22 -12.62
C ALA A 21 -8.40 14.29 -13.48
N ASN A 22 -7.87 13.92 -14.66
CA ASN A 22 -7.19 14.85 -15.56
C ASN A 22 -7.54 14.60 -17.04
N PRO A 23 -8.79 14.91 -17.46
CA PRO A 23 -9.24 14.75 -18.84
C PRO A 23 -8.61 15.80 -19.74
N HIS A 24 -8.06 15.38 -20.88
CA HIS A 24 -7.57 16.30 -21.89
C HIS A 24 -8.72 16.74 -22.81
N TYR A 25 -9.06 18.03 -22.76
CA TYR A 25 -10.03 18.63 -23.67
C TYR A 25 -9.32 19.37 -24.80
N LYS A 26 -9.91 19.35 -26.00
CA LYS A 26 -9.47 20.19 -27.11
C LYS A 26 -9.80 21.66 -26.80
N PRO A 27 -9.02 22.64 -27.29
CA PRO A 27 -9.28 24.07 -27.06
C PRO A 27 -10.69 24.52 -27.48
N GLU A 28 -11.24 23.91 -28.54
CA GLU A 28 -12.61 24.15 -29.02
C GLU A 28 -13.66 23.90 -27.94
N MET A 29 -13.53 22.78 -27.20
CA MET A 29 -14.45 22.43 -26.11
C MET A 29 -14.28 23.39 -24.93
N GLN A 30 -13.07 23.83 -24.62
CA GLN A 30 -12.80 24.80 -23.55
C GLN A 30 -13.31 26.21 -23.89
N ALA A 31 -13.38 26.57 -25.17
CA ALA A 31 -13.97 27.83 -25.61
C ALA A 31 -15.51 27.80 -25.52
N GLN A 32 -16.13 26.64 -25.76
CA GLN A 32 -17.59 26.48 -25.76
C GLN A 32 -18.18 26.17 -24.37
N THR A 33 -17.36 25.70 -23.43
CA THR A 33 -17.82 25.27 -22.11
C THR A 33 -16.96 25.86 -21.00
N THR A 34 -17.58 26.22 -19.88
CA THR A 34 -16.86 26.64 -18.68
C THR A 34 -16.43 25.39 -17.90
N LEU A 35 -15.14 25.17 -17.77
CA LEU A 35 -14.60 24.08 -16.95
C LEU A 35 -14.64 24.48 -15.47
N ILE A 36 -15.23 23.64 -14.63
CA ILE A 36 -15.23 23.78 -13.16
C ILE A 36 -14.42 22.62 -12.59
N ASN A 37 -13.37 22.95 -11.83
CA ASN A 37 -12.55 21.93 -11.19
C ASN A 37 -13.13 21.57 -9.81
N PHE A 38 -13.56 20.32 -9.66
CA PHE A 38 -14.04 19.76 -8.40
C PHE A 38 -12.98 18.90 -7.67
N THR A 39 -11.73 18.87 -8.15
CA THR A 39 -10.67 18.14 -7.44
C THR A 39 -10.45 18.75 -6.06
N VAL A 40 -10.52 17.90 -5.04
CA VAL A 40 -10.30 18.28 -3.65
C VAL A 40 -8.84 18.68 -3.46
N THR A 41 -8.61 19.90 -2.97
CA THR A 41 -7.26 20.39 -2.61
C THR A 41 -6.98 20.15 -1.14
N ARG A 42 -5.70 20.10 -0.75
CA ARG A 42 -5.29 19.88 0.65
C ARG A 42 -5.84 20.95 1.59
N GLU A 43 -5.72 22.22 1.20
CA GLU A 43 -6.24 23.36 1.95
C GLU A 43 -7.77 23.37 2.00
N GLY A 44 -8.44 23.11 0.87
CA GLY A 44 -9.90 23.08 0.82
C GLY A 44 -10.50 21.97 1.69
N LEU A 45 -9.89 20.78 1.70
CA LEU A 45 -10.30 19.70 2.58
C LEU A 45 -10.00 19.99 4.05
N GLU A 46 -8.84 20.59 4.34
CA GLU A 46 -8.51 21.00 5.70
C GLU A 46 -9.57 21.94 6.28
N ASP A 47 -10.01 22.95 5.53
CA ASP A 47 -11.06 23.87 5.99
C ASP A 47 -12.42 23.18 6.17
N GLN A 48 -12.76 22.22 5.29
CA GLN A 48 -13.98 21.42 5.42
C GLN A 48 -13.96 20.53 6.67
N LEU A 49 -12.83 19.86 6.93
CA LEU A 49 -12.65 19.01 8.10
C LEU A 49 -12.60 19.84 9.38
N LEU A 50 -12.03 21.05 9.34
CA LEU A 50 -12.04 21.98 10.47
C LEU A 50 -13.46 22.35 10.87
N GLY A 51 -14.33 22.66 9.91
CA GLY A 51 -15.75 22.88 10.15
C GLY A 51 -16.42 21.66 10.81
N SER A 52 -16.09 20.46 10.36
CA SER A 52 -16.65 19.21 10.90
C SER A 52 -16.19 18.94 12.35
N VAL A 53 -14.91 19.19 12.68
CA VAL A 53 -14.38 19.06 14.05
C VAL A 53 -15.03 20.06 14.98
N VAL A 54 -15.07 21.33 14.59
CA VAL A 54 -15.66 22.39 15.41
C VAL A 54 -17.15 22.14 15.64
N SER A 55 -17.89 21.71 14.61
CA SER A 55 -19.31 21.38 14.74
C SER A 55 -19.58 20.27 15.76
N LYS A 56 -18.64 19.34 15.97
CA LYS A 56 -18.77 18.24 16.92
C LYS A 56 -18.26 18.61 18.32
N GLU A 57 -17.10 19.26 18.41
CA GLU A 57 -16.47 19.60 19.69
C GLU A 57 -17.08 20.84 20.35
N ARG A 58 -17.46 21.85 19.54
CA ARG A 58 -17.97 23.15 19.99
C ARG A 58 -19.15 23.57 19.10
N PRO A 59 -20.31 22.87 19.20
CA PRO A 59 -21.50 23.20 18.43
C PRO A 59 -22.02 24.61 18.74
N ASP A 60 -21.72 25.14 19.93
CA ASP A 60 -22.01 26.52 20.33
C ASP A 60 -21.30 27.55 19.44
N LEU A 61 -20.01 27.34 19.15
CA LEU A 61 -19.23 28.24 18.30
C LEU A 61 -19.70 28.19 16.84
N GLU A 62 -20.07 27.01 16.34
CA GLU A 62 -20.54 26.84 14.97
C GLU A 62 -21.94 27.47 14.77
N ALA A 63 -22.85 27.29 15.75
CA ALA A 63 -24.15 27.96 15.74
C ALA A 63 -24.02 29.49 15.80
N LEU A 64 -23.12 30.00 16.66
CA LEU A 64 -22.83 31.43 16.75
C LEU A 64 -22.26 31.98 15.43
N LYS A 65 -21.32 31.26 14.81
CA LYS A 65 -20.75 31.63 13.51
C LYS A 65 -21.80 31.68 12.41
N SER A 66 -22.66 30.66 12.34
CA SER A 66 -23.75 30.60 11.34
C SER A 66 -24.71 31.78 11.51
N GLU A 67 -25.09 32.09 12.75
CA GLU A 67 -25.97 33.22 13.04
C GLU A 67 -25.30 34.57 12.70
N LEU A 68 -24.04 34.75 13.06
CA LEU A 68 -23.26 35.95 12.75
C LEU A 68 -23.13 36.17 11.24
N THR A 69 -22.88 35.08 10.48
CA THR A 69 -22.79 35.11 9.01
C THR A 69 -24.13 35.52 8.39
N ARG A 70 -25.24 34.98 8.92
CA ARG A 70 -26.60 35.37 8.52
C ARG A 70 -26.87 36.85 8.79
N GLN A 71 -26.51 37.33 9.99
CA GLN A 71 -26.65 38.73 10.37
C GLN A 71 -25.81 39.67 9.50
N GLN A 72 -24.56 39.34 9.22
CA GLN A 72 -23.70 40.12 8.31
C GLN A 72 -24.28 40.19 6.89
N ASN A 73 -24.78 39.07 6.36
CA ASN A 73 -25.44 39.07 5.06
C ASN A 73 -26.70 39.95 5.08
N GLN A 74 -27.49 39.87 6.16
CA GLN A 74 -28.65 40.74 6.33
C GLN A 74 -28.25 42.21 6.39
N PHE A 75 -27.18 42.58 7.12
CA PHE A 75 -26.67 43.95 7.18
C PHE A 75 -26.19 44.46 5.83
N LYS A 76 -25.53 43.61 5.02
CA LYS A 76 -25.14 43.98 3.65
C LYS A 76 -26.35 44.21 2.75
N ILE A 77 -27.38 43.37 2.86
CA ILE A 77 -28.62 43.51 2.11
C ILE A 77 -29.31 44.81 2.51
N THR A 78 -29.50 45.07 3.81
CA THR A 78 -30.18 46.28 4.27
C THR A 78 -29.40 47.54 3.94
N LEU A 79 -28.06 47.54 4.03
CA LEU A 79 -27.24 48.67 3.59
C LEU A 79 -27.42 48.95 2.10
N LYS A 80 -27.44 47.91 1.26
CA LYS A 80 -27.67 48.05 -0.17
C LYS A 80 -29.10 48.53 -0.48
N GLU A 81 -30.12 48.02 0.23
CA GLU A 81 -31.50 48.48 0.08
C GLU A 81 -31.67 49.94 0.50
N LEU A 82 -30.98 50.38 1.57
CA LEU A 82 -30.97 51.78 2.00
C LEU A 82 -30.25 52.65 0.96
N GLU A 83 -29.15 52.18 0.37
CA GLU A 83 -28.42 52.86 -0.71
C GLU A 83 -29.27 52.97 -1.99
N ASP A 84 -29.89 51.87 -2.43
CA ASP A 84 -30.78 51.82 -3.59
C ASP A 84 -32.01 52.71 -3.38
N ASN A 85 -32.59 52.74 -2.17
CA ASN A 85 -33.68 53.66 -1.82
C ASN A 85 -33.23 55.13 -1.86
N LEU A 86 -32.04 55.43 -1.36
CA LEU A 86 -31.48 56.78 -1.35
C LEU A 86 -31.23 57.26 -2.79
N LEU A 87 -30.67 56.40 -3.65
CA LEU A 87 -30.47 56.65 -5.08
C LEU A 87 -31.78 56.82 -5.85
N ALA A 88 -32.78 55.95 -5.60
CA ALA A 88 -34.09 56.05 -6.22
C ALA A 88 -34.79 57.37 -5.86
N ARG A 89 -34.71 57.78 -4.59
CA ARG A 89 -35.30 59.04 -4.11
C ARG A 89 -34.59 60.28 -4.64
N LEU A 90 -33.26 60.26 -4.70
CA LEU A 90 -32.46 61.33 -5.33
C LEU A 90 -32.73 61.45 -6.83
N SER A 91 -32.91 60.32 -7.53
CA SER A 91 -33.27 60.28 -8.95
C SER A 91 -34.69 60.81 -9.20
N SER A 92 -35.62 60.60 -8.25
CA SER A 92 -36.98 61.11 -8.33
C SER A 92 -37.16 62.58 -7.88
N ALA A 93 -36.13 63.19 -7.27
CA ALA A 93 -36.19 64.57 -6.82
C ALA A 93 -36.05 65.54 -8.01
N GLY A 94 -36.98 66.50 -8.13
CA GLY A 94 -36.98 67.52 -9.19
C GLY A 94 -35.90 68.62 -9.01
N GLU A 95 -35.95 69.69 -9.82
CA GLU A 95 -34.94 70.77 -9.83
C GLU A 95 -34.78 71.53 -8.50
N ASP A 96 -35.73 71.42 -7.55
CA ASP A 96 -35.69 72.13 -6.26
C ASP A 96 -35.69 71.18 -5.04
N ILE A 97 -34.54 70.50 -4.85
CA ILE A 97 -34.25 69.53 -3.78
C ILE A 97 -34.36 70.13 -2.37
N LEU A 98 -34.21 71.45 -2.23
CA LEU A 98 -34.19 72.14 -0.93
C LEU A 98 -35.60 72.46 -0.39
N SER A 99 -36.63 72.36 -1.23
CA SER A 99 -38.01 72.69 -0.87
C SER A 99 -38.79 71.51 -0.25
N ASP A 100 -38.34 70.28 -0.46
CA ASP A 100 -39.00 69.06 0.03
C ASP A 100 -38.44 68.66 1.41
N THR A 101 -39.04 69.23 2.46
CA THR A 101 -38.67 68.97 3.86
C THR A 101 -38.84 67.49 4.25
N ALA A 102 -39.77 66.78 3.62
CA ALA A 102 -39.99 65.35 3.87
C ALA A 102 -38.89 64.48 3.26
N LEU A 103 -38.33 64.89 2.12
CA LEU A 103 -37.17 64.24 1.51
C LEU A 103 -35.92 64.41 2.40
N VAL A 104 -35.69 65.61 2.93
CA VAL A 104 -34.54 65.92 3.80
C VAL A 104 -34.60 65.15 5.13
N GLU A 105 -35.75 65.13 5.81
CA GLU A 105 -35.90 64.33 7.05
C GLU A 105 -35.70 62.83 6.80
N ASN A 106 -36.26 62.29 5.71
CA ASN A 106 -36.07 60.88 5.39
C ASN A 106 -34.63 60.54 5.00
N LEU A 107 -33.93 61.43 4.29
CA LEU A 107 -32.51 61.28 3.99
C LEU A 107 -31.66 61.25 5.27
N GLU A 108 -31.99 62.10 6.24
CA GLU A 108 -31.28 62.18 7.52
C GLU A 108 -31.53 60.94 8.39
N ILE A 109 -32.78 60.42 8.41
CA ILE A 109 -33.12 59.14 9.06
C ILE A 109 -32.39 57.98 8.38
N THR A 110 -32.45 57.87 7.05
CA THR A 110 -31.80 56.79 6.27
C THR A 110 -30.29 56.79 6.50
N LYS A 111 -29.66 57.97 6.50
CA LYS A 111 -28.23 58.15 6.79
C LYS A 111 -27.89 57.72 8.22
N LYS A 112 -28.72 58.07 9.21
CA LYS A 112 -28.51 57.68 10.60
C LYS A 112 -28.64 56.16 10.79
N THR A 113 -29.67 55.54 10.22
CA THR A 113 -29.86 54.08 10.29
C THR A 113 -28.74 53.33 9.57
N ALA A 114 -28.27 53.83 8.41
CA ALA A 114 -27.12 53.25 7.71
C ALA A 114 -25.83 53.34 8.55
N ALA A 115 -25.58 54.45 9.24
CA ALA A 115 -24.44 54.60 10.13
C ALA A 115 -24.50 53.65 11.33
N GLU A 116 -25.68 53.46 11.94
CA GLU A 116 -25.88 52.52 13.05
C GLU A 116 -25.66 51.06 12.62
N ILE A 117 -26.16 50.67 11.43
CA ILE A 117 -25.93 49.32 10.87
C ILE A 117 -24.46 49.12 10.52
N ALA A 118 -23.78 50.14 9.99
CA ALA A 118 -22.35 50.07 9.68
C ALA A 118 -21.49 49.82 10.94
N VAL A 119 -21.81 50.47 12.06
CA VAL A 119 -21.13 50.23 13.35
C VAL A 119 -21.37 48.80 13.82
N LYS A 120 -22.62 48.32 13.83
CA LYS A 120 -22.95 46.93 14.21
C LYS A 120 -22.33 45.88 13.29
N ALA A 121 -22.20 46.19 12.00
CA ALA A 121 -21.53 45.32 11.04
C ALA A 121 -20.03 45.20 11.33
N GLU A 122 -19.38 46.29 11.76
CA GLU A 122 -17.97 46.25 12.17
C GLU A 122 -17.78 45.52 13.50
N GLU A 123 -18.67 45.70 14.49
CA GLU A 123 -18.67 44.91 15.74
C GLU A 123 -18.83 43.41 15.45
N ALA A 124 -19.78 43.03 14.59
CA ALA A 124 -19.94 41.64 14.17
C ALA A 124 -18.69 41.08 13.48
N LYS A 125 -17.94 41.91 12.76
CA LYS A 125 -16.68 41.50 12.12
C LYS A 125 -15.57 41.24 13.15
N VAL A 126 -15.51 42.02 14.23
CA VAL A 126 -14.59 41.77 15.34
C VAL A 126 -14.92 40.45 16.04
N THR A 127 -16.20 40.21 16.33
CA THR A 127 -16.65 38.93 16.91
C THR A 127 -16.34 37.74 15.99
N GLU A 128 -16.44 37.91 14.67
CA GLU A 128 -16.07 36.87 13.71
C GLU A 128 -14.59 36.47 13.82
N VAL A 129 -13.70 37.46 14.00
CA VAL A 129 -12.27 37.22 14.17
C VAL A 129 -11.98 36.46 15.46
N GLU A 130 -12.67 36.78 16.56
CA GLU A 130 -12.54 36.06 17.83
C GLU A 130 -12.99 34.60 17.71
N ILE A 131 -14.15 34.36 17.05
CA ILE A 131 -14.65 33.01 16.78
C ILE A 131 -13.68 32.24 15.89
N ASN A 132 -13.15 32.86 14.84
CA ASN A 132 -12.17 32.23 13.97
C ASN A 132 -10.90 31.88 14.74
N THR A 133 -10.41 32.75 15.63
CA THR A 133 -9.25 32.48 16.49
C THR A 133 -9.49 31.24 17.39
N ALA A 134 -10.69 31.07 17.92
CA ALA A 134 -11.04 29.86 18.68
C ALA A 134 -11.07 28.60 17.80
N ARG A 135 -11.56 28.70 16.55
CA ARG A 135 -11.58 27.61 15.56
C ARG A 135 -10.16 27.19 15.15
N GLU A 136 -9.25 28.15 14.99
CA GLU A 136 -7.84 27.92 14.65
C GLU A 136 -7.14 26.99 15.66
N GLY A 137 -7.59 26.92 16.91
CA GLY A 137 -7.09 25.97 17.89
C GLY A 137 -7.21 24.49 17.48
N TYR A 138 -8.20 24.16 16.64
CA TYR A 138 -8.44 22.81 16.12
C TYR A 138 -7.85 22.57 14.73
N ARG A 139 -7.28 23.60 14.07
CA ARG A 139 -6.65 23.46 12.75
C ARG A 139 -5.62 22.33 12.66
N PRO A 140 -4.75 22.08 13.67
CA PRO A 140 -3.81 20.96 13.61
C PRO A 140 -4.48 19.59 13.42
N VAL A 141 -5.69 19.40 13.97
CA VAL A 141 -6.47 18.17 13.81
C VAL A 141 -6.92 18.03 12.34
N ALA A 142 -7.45 19.10 11.77
CA ALA A 142 -7.93 19.12 10.39
C ALA A 142 -6.79 18.98 9.39
N ALA A 143 -5.65 19.63 9.64
CA ALA A 143 -4.47 19.54 8.79
C ALA A 143 -3.88 18.12 8.80
N ARG A 144 -3.85 17.46 9.98
CA ARG A 144 -3.46 16.05 10.09
C ARG A 144 -4.42 15.14 9.32
N ALA A 145 -5.71 15.34 9.48
CA ALA A 145 -6.72 14.52 8.81
C ALA A 145 -6.70 14.71 7.28
N SER A 146 -6.52 15.94 6.80
CA SER A 146 -6.32 16.23 5.37
C SER A 146 -5.09 15.49 4.85
N LEU A 147 -3.95 15.56 5.55
CA LEU A 147 -2.75 14.81 5.17
C LEU A 147 -3.03 13.29 5.06
N LEU A 148 -3.69 12.70 6.04
CA LEU A 148 -4.02 11.28 6.05
C LEU A 148 -4.95 10.88 4.90
N TYR A 149 -5.94 11.72 4.56
CA TYR A 149 -6.80 11.48 3.41
C TYR A 149 -6.01 11.43 2.10
N PHE A 150 -5.10 12.38 1.87
CA PHE A 150 -4.29 12.39 0.64
C PHE A 150 -3.32 11.22 0.56
N ILE A 151 -2.76 10.80 1.70
CA ILE A 151 -1.94 9.59 1.76
C ILE A 151 -2.78 8.36 1.37
N MET A 152 -3.96 8.21 1.97
CA MET A 152 -4.89 7.12 1.66
C MET A 152 -5.35 7.17 0.19
N ASN A 153 -5.64 8.35 -0.34
CA ASN A 153 -6.03 8.57 -1.73
C ASN A 153 -4.89 8.31 -2.71
N ASP A 154 -3.61 8.38 -2.31
CA ASP A 154 -2.49 8.09 -3.19
C ASP A 154 -2.13 6.59 -3.25
N LEU A 155 -2.77 5.74 -2.43
CA LEU A 155 -2.50 4.30 -2.39
C LEU A 155 -2.85 3.57 -3.69
N TYR A 156 -3.73 4.11 -4.54
CA TYR A 156 -4.00 3.50 -5.85
C TYR A 156 -2.76 3.42 -6.74
N LYS A 157 -1.75 4.26 -6.49
CA LYS A 157 -0.46 4.21 -7.20
C LYS A 157 0.32 2.94 -6.88
N ILE A 158 0.14 2.37 -5.68
CA ILE A 158 0.71 1.07 -5.30
C ILE A 158 -0.07 -0.06 -5.98
N HIS A 159 -1.40 -0.05 -5.80
CA HIS A 159 -2.26 -1.09 -6.33
C HIS A 159 -3.64 -0.52 -6.70
N PRO A 160 -4.19 -0.82 -7.90
CA PRO A 160 -5.46 -0.24 -8.35
C PRO A 160 -6.68 -0.54 -7.46
N MET A 161 -6.61 -1.58 -6.62
CA MET A 161 -7.68 -1.91 -5.66
C MET A 161 -7.77 -0.93 -4.49
N TYR A 162 -6.71 -0.17 -4.21
CA TYR A 162 -6.60 0.74 -3.07
C TYR A 162 -7.21 2.11 -3.37
N GLN A 163 -8.46 2.12 -3.80
CA GLN A 163 -9.24 3.34 -4.05
C GLN A 163 -10.09 3.65 -2.83
N PHE A 164 -10.10 4.88 -2.34
CA PHE A 164 -10.87 5.26 -1.15
C PHE A 164 -11.64 6.56 -1.42
N SER A 165 -12.91 6.61 -1.01
CA SER A 165 -13.71 7.83 -1.16
C SER A 165 -13.55 8.78 0.03
N LEU A 166 -13.71 10.08 -0.24
CA LEU A 166 -13.84 11.09 0.81
C LEU A 166 -15.03 10.82 1.74
N LYS A 167 -16.14 10.29 1.21
CA LYS A 167 -17.33 9.95 2.01
C LYS A 167 -17.01 8.90 3.06
N ALA A 168 -16.31 7.82 2.68
CA ALA A 168 -15.89 6.78 3.61
C ALA A 168 -14.91 7.33 4.65
N PHE A 169 -13.94 8.15 4.22
CA PHE A 169 -13.02 8.83 5.13
C PHE A 169 -13.74 9.72 6.15
N SER A 170 -14.74 10.51 5.72
CA SER A 170 -15.51 11.37 6.62
C SER A 170 -16.24 10.60 7.71
N VAL A 171 -16.76 9.40 7.40
CA VAL A 171 -17.41 8.53 8.40
C VAL A 171 -16.41 8.05 9.43
N VAL A 172 -15.24 7.56 8.99
CA VAL A 172 -14.16 7.12 9.89
C VAL A 172 -13.64 8.28 10.74
N PHE A 173 -13.51 9.46 10.14
CA PHE A 173 -13.08 10.68 10.82
C PHE A 173 -14.04 11.10 11.93
N ILE A 174 -15.35 11.11 11.67
CA ILE A 174 -16.36 11.44 12.69
C ILE A 174 -16.37 10.39 13.81
N ASN A 175 -16.32 9.10 13.46
CA ASN A 175 -16.23 8.02 14.44
C ASN A 175 -14.97 8.16 15.32
N ALA A 176 -13.85 8.62 14.74
CA ALA A 176 -12.62 8.85 15.48
C ALA A 176 -12.70 10.01 16.47
N ILE A 177 -13.45 11.06 16.15
CA ILE A 177 -13.74 12.18 17.08
C ILE A 177 -14.60 11.67 18.24
N ASP A 178 -15.64 10.89 17.95
CA ASP A 178 -16.58 10.37 18.94
C ASP A 178 -15.90 9.35 19.90
N ARG A 179 -14.91 8.58 19.43
CA ARG A 179 -14.14 7.61 20.23
C ARG A 179 -12.95 8.21 20.99
N ALA A 180 -12.54 9.44 20.66
CA ALA A 180 -11.35 10.04 21.27
C ALA A 180 -11.56 10.35 22.76
N GLU A 181 -10.52 10.15 23.58
CA GLU A 181 -10.59 10.42 25.02
C GLU A 181 -10.78 11.92 25.34
N PRO A 182 -11.78 12.29 26.16
CA PRO A 182 -12.03 13.67 26.53
C PRO A 182 -10.88 14.24 27.38
N ALA A 183 -10.62 15.55 27.24
CA ALA A 183 -9.62 16.26 28.03
C ALA A 183 -10.12 17.67 28.37
N GLU A 184 -9.78 18.19 29.55
CA GLU A 184 -10.22 19.51 30.02
C GLU A 184 -9.55 20.66 29.25
N GLU A 185 -8.28 20.49 28.86
CA GLU A 185 -7.54 21.47 28.07
C GLU A 185 -7.68 21.22 26.57
N VAL A 186 -7.94 22.29 25.80
CA VAL A 186 -8.03 22.25 24.33
C VAL A 186 -6.77 21.63 23.71
N LYS A 187 -5.58 21.97 24.21
CA LYS A 187 -4.31 21.41 23.71
C LYS A 187 -4.20 19.90 23.95
N GLY A 188 -4.61 19.43 25.14
CA GLY A 188 -4.68 18.00 25.46
C GLY A 188 -5.69 17.28 24.58
N ARG A 189 -6.88 17.88 24.41
CA ARG A 189 -7.95 17.34 23.56
C ARG A 189 -7.52 17.22 22.10
N VAL A 190 -6.86 18.25 21.56
CA VAL A 190 -6.30 18.24 20.19
C VAL A 190 -5.30 17.10 20.00
N LYS A 191 -4.44 16.81 21.00
CA LYS A 191 -3.50 15.69 20.95
C LYS A 191 -4.23 14.35 20.91
N ASN A 192 -5.24 14.16 21.77
CA ASN A 192 -6.04 12.92 21.82
C ASN A 192 -6.83 12.71 20.52
N LEU A 193 -7.38 13.78 19.94
CA LEU A 193 -8.08 13.75 18.65
C LEU A 193 -7.12 13.33 17.52
N ILE A 194 -5.96 13.97 17.42
CA ILE A 194 -4.93 13.62 16.43
C ILE A 194 -4.54 12.16 16.54
N ASP A 195 -4.34 11.67 17.77
CA ASP A 195 -3.94 10.30 18.06
C ASP A 195 -5.02 9.28 17.63
N SER A 196 -6.27 9.51 18.05
CA SER A 196 -7.44 8.68 17.70
C SER A 196 -7.68 8.64 16.18
N ILE A 197 -7.67 9.80 15.51
CA ILE A 197 -7.87 9.90 14.06
C ILE A 197 -6.76 9.17 13.32
N THR A 198 -5.50 9.36 13.72
CA THR A 198 -4.35 8.69 13.07
C THR A 198 -4.49 7.16 13.20
N PHE A 199 -4.83 6.66 14.38
CA PHE A 199 -4.97 5.22 14.61
C PHE A 199 -6.15 4.60 13.87
N LEU A 200 -7.35 5.21 13.93
CA LEU A 200 -8.53 4.65 13.28
C LEU A 200 -8.45 4.72 11.75
N VAL A 201 -7.86 5.77 11.18
CA VAL A 201 -7.59 5.82 9.74
C VAL A 201 -6.55 4.79 9.34
N PHE A 202 -5.51 4.59 10.13
CA PHE A 202 -4.52 3.52 9.91
C PHE A 202 -5.19 2.15 9.89
N ILE A 203 -6.00 1.83 10.90
CA ILE A 203 -6.71 0.56 11.00
C ILE A 203 -7.69 0.36 9.84
N TYR A 204 -8.49 1.38 9.52
CA TYR A 204 -9.44 1.34 8.40
C TYR A 204 -8.73 1.06 7.07
N THR A 205 -7.60 1.72 6.83
CA THR A 205 -6.83 1.57 5.60
C THR A 205 -6.13 0.21 5.55
N SER A 206 -5.43 -0.18 6.62
CA SER A 206 -4.67 -1.43 6.72
C SER A 206 -5.52 -2.70 6.55
N ARG A 207 -6.82 -2.65 6.84
CA ARG A 207 -7.77 -3.75 6.57
C ARG A 207 -7.92 -4.07 5.08
N GLY A 208 -7.78 -3.07 4.22
CA GLY A 208 -7.90 -3.19 2.77
C GLY A 208 -6.57 -3.39 2.03
N LEU A 209 -5.45 -3.43 2.76
CA LEU A 209 -4.10 -3.58 2.18
C LEU A 209 -3.62 -5.02 2.30
N PHE A 210 -2.85 -5.47 1.30
CA PHE A 210 -2.04 -6.69 1.41
C PHE A 210 -0.94 -6.50 2.46
N GLU A 211 -0.54 -7.58 3.13
CA GLU A 211 0.47 -7.57 4.21
C GLU A 211 1.79 -6.92 3.75
N ARG A 212 2.21 -7.21 2.52
CA ARG A 212 3.42 -6.63 1.91
C ARG A 212 3.39 -5.10 1.79
N ASP A 213 2.20 -4.51 1.67
CA ASP A 213 2.00 -3.07 1.44
C ASP A 213 1.75 -2.32 2.75
N LYS A 214 1.39 -3.01 3.85
CA LYS A 214 1.14 -2.39 5.16
C LYS A 214 2.38 -1.66 5.70
N LEU A 215 3.57 -2.27 5.60
CA LEU A 215 4.81 -1.64 6.04
C LEU A 215 5.19 -0.42 5.17
N ILE A 216 4.89 -0.47 3.87
CA ILE A 216 5.09 0.65 2.94
C ILE A 216 4.20 1.81 3.34
N PHE A 217 2.90 1.55 3.54
CA PHE A 217 1.91 2.54 3.94
C PHE A 217 2.27 3.21 5.27
N ILE A 218 2.61 2.42 6.30
CA ILE A 218 2.89 2.97 7.62
C ILE A 218 4.20 3.76 7.66
N SER A 219 5.21 3.32 6.90
CA SER A 219 6.47 4.05 6.74
C SER A 219 6.21 5.38 6.03
N HIS A 220 5.48 5.37 4.91
CA HIS A 220 5.13 6.57 4.18
C HIS A 220 4.29 7.54 5.05
N MET A 221 3.29 7.04 5.77
CA MET A 221 2.47 7.85 6.68
C MET A 221 3.33 8.50 7.76
N THR A 222 4.24 7.75 8.38
CA THR A 222 5.15 8.27 9.42
C THR A 222 6.07 9.35 8.84
N PHE A 223 6.65 9.14 7.67
CA PHE A 223 7.51 10.14 7.03
C PHE A 223 6.76 11.43 6.70
N GLN A 224 5.57 11.34 6.11
CA GLN A 224 4.75 12.53 5.81
C GLN A 224 4.32 13.28 7.09
N ILE A 225 3.97 12.54 8.15
CA ILE A 225 3.63 13.11 9.45
C ILE A 225 4.79 13.93 10.03
N LEU A 226 6.02 13.39 9.95
CA LEU A 226 7.23 14.02 10.47
C LEU A 226 7.73 15.18 9.60
N LEU A 227 7.53 15.11 8.28
CA LEU A 227 7.79 16.23 7.38
C LEU A 227 6.84 17.40 7.66
N MET A 228 5.56 17.12 7.93
CA MET A 228 4.58 18.14 8.29
C MET A 228 4.90 18.81 9.63
N THR A 229 5.39 18.06 10.62
CA THR A 229 5.83 18.62 11.91
C THR A 229 7.22 19.26 11.86
N LYS A 230 7.93 19.15 10.72
CA LYS A 230 9.31 19.63 10.50
C LYS A 230 10.36 18.96 11.42
N ASP A 231 10.09 17.73 11.82
CA ASP A 231 11.03 16.92 12.61
C ASP A 231 12.13 16.29 11.76
N ILE A 232 11.88 16.14 10.45
CA ILE A 232 12.80 15.61 9.44
C ILE A 232 13.10 16.68 8.38
N ASP A 233 14.36 16.78 7.95
CA ASP A 233 14.77 17.61 6.82
C ASP A 233 14.37 16.93 5.48
N PRO A 234 13.66 17.62 4.56
CA PRO A 234 13.36 17.10 3.23
C PRO A 234 14.59 16.61 2.45
N VAL A 235 15.76 17.21 2.64
CA VAL A 235 17.00 16.81 1.96
C VAL A 235 17.50 15.46 2.47
N GLU A 236 17.49 15.25 3.79
CA GLU A 236 17.84 13.97 4.41
C GLU A 236 16.86 12.87 3.97
N MET A 237 15.57 13.20 3.85
CA MET A 237 14.55 12.29 3.36
C MET A 237 14.77 11.90 1.88
N ASP A 238 15.08 12.86 1.01
CA ASP A 238 15.38 12.58 -0.40
C ASP A 238 16.64 11.71 -0.54
N PHE A 239 17.67 11.97 0.28
CA PHE A 239 18.86 11.13 0.34
C PHE A 239 18.52 9.70 0.78
N LEU A 240 17.69 9.53 1.80
CA LEU A 240 17.24 8.22 2.28
C LEU A 240 16.53 7.42 1.19
N LEU A 241 15.62 8.06 0.45
CA LEU A 241 14.78 7.41 -0.54
C LEU A 241 15.52 7.12 -1.86
N ARG A 242 16.30 8.08 -2.38
CA ARG A 242 17.01 7.91 -3.65
C ARG A 242 18.33 7.17 -3.48
N TYR A 243 18.99 7.35 -2.34
CA TYR A 243 20.34 6.87 -2.06
C TYR A 243 21.31 7.08 -3.25
N PRO A 244 21.69 8.33 -3.54
CA PRO A 244 22.63 8.61 -4.62
C PRO A 244 24.01 8.00 -4.29
N ALA A 245 24.47 7.07 -5.12
CA ALA A 245 25.79 6.44 -4.99
C ALA A 245 26.62 6.68 -6.27
N ASN A 246 27.91 7.01 -6.11
CA ASN A 246 28.82 7.13 -7.25
C ASN A 246 29.41 5.76 -7.60
N PRO A 247 29.06 5.15 -8.75
CA PRO A 247 29.53 3.81 -9.11
C PRO A 247 31.02 3.78 -9.47
N ASN A 248 31.62 4.93 -9.81
CA ASN A 248 33.00 5.02 -10.29
C ASN A 248 34.04 5.16 -9.17
N VAL A 249 33.67 4.91 -7.91
CA VAL A 249 34.58 5.07 -6.76
C VAL A 249 34.93 3.70 -6.19
N GLN A 250 36.22 3.37 -6.19
CA GLN A 250 36.71 2.18 -5.49
C GLN A 250 36.78 2.43 -3.98
N SER A 251 36.40 1.40 -3.23
CA SER A 251 36.47 1.38 -1.77
C SER A 251 37.94 1.23 -1.35
N PRO A 252 38.45 2.06 -0.42
CA PRO A 252 39.77 1.91 0.16
C PRO A 252 39.83 0.82 1.23
N VAL A 253 38.70 0.16 1.56
CA VAL A 253 38.61 -0.88 2.59
C VAL A 253 37.92 -2.14 2.07
N GLU A 254 38.44 -3.31 2.44
CA GLU A 254 37.96 -4.61 1.95
C GLU A 254 36.59 -5.02 2.52
N PHE A 255 36.21 -4.51 3.69
CA PHE A 255 34.94 -4.85 4.35
C PHE A 255 33.74 -4.05 3.82
N LEU A 256 33.94 -3.06 2.94
CA LEU A 256 32.87 -2.30 2.29
C LEU A 256 32.90 -2.48 0.77
N THR A 257 31.71 -2.59 0.18
CA THR A 257 31.60 -2.60 -1.28
C THR A 257 31.91 -1.23 -1.87
N HIS A 258 32.37 -1.21 -3.12
CA HIS A 258 32.62 0.02 -3.88
C HIS A 258 31.37 0.92 -3.96
N LEU A 259 30.19 0.32 -4.11
CA LEU A 259 28.92 1.03 -4.16
C LEU A 259 28.57 1.71 -2.82
N SER A 260 28.68 0.97 -1.71
CA SER A 260 28.46 1.50 -0.36
C SER A 260 29.40 2.67 -0.06
N TRP A 261 30.68 2.54 -0.44
CA TRP A 261 31.66 3.61 -0.29
C TRP A 261 31.33 4.83 -1.15
N GLY A 262 30.82 4.61 -2.37
CA GLY A 262 30.33 5.66 -3.25
C GLY A 262 29.19 6.48 -2.64
N GLY A 263 28.25 5.84 -1.94
CA GLY A 263 27.16 6.51 -1.21
C GLY A 263 27.65 7.31 0.00
N ILE A 264 28.52 6.72 0.84
CA ILE A 264 29.13 7.41 2.00
C ILE A 264 29.87 8.68 1.56
N LYS A 265 30.55 8.64 0.41
CA LYS A 265 31.28 9.79 -0.13
C LYS A 265 30.34 10.93 -0.55
N ILE A 266 29.15 10.62 -1.09
CA ILE A 266 28.17 11.63 -1.49
C ILE A 266 27.53 12.26 -0.25
N GLU A 267 27.09 11.47 0.73
CA GLU A 267 26.56 11.96 2.01
C GLU A 267 27.52 12.96 2.67
N SER A 268 28.82 12.64 2.65
CA SER A 268 29.86 13.49 3.24
C SER A 268 30.09 14.84 2.52
N ARG A 269 29.60 14.99 1.28
CA ARG A 269 29.74 16.23 0.51
C ARG A 269 28.70 17.27 0.90
N GLU A 270 27.50 16.83 1.29
CA GLU A 270 26.35 17.71 1.57
C GLU A 270 26.33 18.27 3.01
N GLU A 271 26.93 17.59 3.99
CA GLU A 271 27.01 18.09 5.37
C GLU A 271 28.32 18.83 5.74
N THR A 272 28.20 19.70 6.75
CA THR A 272 29.21 20.64 7.28
C THR A 272 30.63 20.08 7.55
N LYS A 273 31.62 20.99 7.58
CA LYS A 273 33.08 20.80 7.72
C LYS A 273 33.55 19.79 8.79
N HIS A 274 32.73 19.44 9.80
CA HIS A 274 33.11 18.52 10.89
C HIS A 274 33.06 17.02 10.52
N LYS A 275 32.18 16.56 9.62
CA LYS A 275 32.14 15.15 9.16
C LYS A 275 33.22 14.85 8.11
N LYS A 276 33.55 15.81 7.23
CA LYS A 276 34.67 15.71 6.26
C LYS A 276 36.00 15.34 6.91
N HIS A 277 36.29 15.89 8.10
CA HIS A 277 37.55 15.64 8.80
C HIS A 277 37.64 14.23 9.41
N SER A 278 36.50 13.57 9.66
CA SER A 278 36.44 12.21 10.20
C SER A 278 36.64 11.13 9.13
N LEU A 279 36.15 11.33 7.90
CA LEU A 279 36.28 10.38 6.78
C LEU A 279 37.66 10.43 6.11
N THR A 280 38.30 11.60 6.05
CA THR A 280 39.70 11.74 5.57
C THR A 280 40.68 10.95 6.44
N LYS A 281 40.32 10.65 7.71
CA LYS A 281 41.08 9.78 8.63
C LYS A 281 40.66 8.30 8.58
N MET A 282 39.53 7.96 7.96
CA MET A 282 39.13 6.57 7.70
C MET A 282 39.81 6.00 6.46
N SER A 283 40.03 6.83 5.42
CA SER A 283 40.77 6.41 4.22
C SER A 283 42.26 6.13 4.46
N SER A 284 42.81 6.54 5.61
CA SER A 284 44.21 6.29 5.99
C SER A 284 44.40 5.06 6.87
N GLY A 285 43.34 4.28 7.16
CA GLY A 285 43.41 3.01 7.90
C GLY A 285 43.86 3.09 9.37
N THR A 286 44.12 4.28 9.91
CA THR A 286 44.94 4.47 11.14
C THR A 286 44.15 4.98 12.36
N SER A 287 42.81 4.92 12.36
CA SER A 287 41.99 5.48 13.45
C SER A 287 41.38 4.42 14.37
N THR A 288 41.32 4.71 15.68
CA THR A 288 40.51 4.00 16.69
C THR A 288 39.01 3.95 16.37
N LYS A 289 38.52 4.72 15.38
CA LYS A 289 37.14 4.62 14.87
C LYS A 289 36.97 3.52 13.83
N THR A 290 37.97 3.23 12.99
CA THR A 290 37.90 2.09 12.05
C THR A 290 37.93 0.75 12.79
N SER A 291 38.65 0.65 13.91
CA SER A 291 38.60 -0.54 14.77
C SER A 291 37.25 -0.69 15.49
N ARG A 292 36.67 0.40 16.02
CA ARG A 292 35.30 0.37 16.60
C ARG A 292 34.23 0.02 15.58
N LEU A 293 34.43 0.43 14.33
CA LEU A 293 33.48 0.16 13.27
C LEU A 293 33.62 -1.28 12.76
N ARG A 294 34.84 -1.82 12.70
CA ARG A 294 35.10 -3.24 12.52
C ARG A 294 34.51 -4.07 13.66
N GLN A 295 34.67 -3.62 14.91
CA GLN A 295 34.07 -4.24 16.10
C GLN A 295 32.54 -4.21 16.00
N ALA A 296 31.90 -3.08 15.66
CA ALA A 296 30.45 -3.03 15.48
C ALA A 296 29.95 -3.92 14.31
N LEU A 297 30.75 -4.07 13.24
CA LEU A 297 30.50 -5.01 12.15
C LEU A 297 30.61 -6.48 12.60
N GLU A 298 31.60 -6.78 13.43
CA GLU A 298 31.82 -8.09 14.06
C GLU A 298 30.78 -8.38 15.13
N ASP A 299 30.28 -7.38 15.87
CA ASP A 299 29.23 -7.49 16.88
C ASP A 299 27.86 -7.65 16.22
N VAL A 300 27.59 -7.00 15.08
CA VAL A 300 26.36 -7.22 14.29
C VAL A 300 26.39 -8.58 13.58
N ARG A 301 27.56 -9.03 13.11
CA ARG A 301 27.76 -10.42 12.65
C ARG A 301 27.63 -11.42 13.80
N GLY A 302 28.16 -11.10 14.98
CA GLY A 302 28.10 -11.94 16.17
C GLY A 302 26.69 -12.04 16.74
N ALA A 303 25.91 -10.96 16.73
CA ALA A 303 24.49 -10.97 17.10
C ALA A 303 23.63 -11.79 16.12
N ARG A 304 24.07 -11.88 14.86
CA ARG A 304 23.48 -12.75 13.85
C ARG A 304 23.81 -14.24 14.11
N ASP A 305 25.06 -14.54 14.44
CA ASP A 305 25.51 -15.90 14.77
C ASP A 305 25.05 -16.37 16.18
N ALA A 306 24.75 -15.44 17.09
CA ALA A 306 24.21 -15.72 18.44
C ALA A 306 22.73 -16.12 18.43
N GLY A 307 22.01 -15.89 17.34
CA GLY A 307 20.72 -16.53 17.09
C GLY A 307 20.83 -18.04 16.84
N GLU A 308 22.05 -18.59 16.74
CA GLU A 308 22.31 -19.98 16.33
C GLU A 308 23.13 -20.83 17.33
N ARG A 309 23.33 -20.45 18.61
CA ARG A 309 24.01 -21.33 19.58
C ARG A 309 23.36 -21.40 20.96
N GLU A 310 22.88 -22.62 21.26
CA GLU A 310 22.63 -23.24 22.57
C GLU A 310 22.25 -22.30 23.73
N VAL A 311 20.97 -22.25 24.06
CA VAL A 311 20.48 -21.77 25.36
C VAL A 311 20.78 -22.85 26.42
N PRO A 312 21.63 -22.61 27.44
CA PRO A 312 21.72 -23.52 28.57
C PRO A 312 20.42 -23.47 29.38
N PRO A 313 19.99 -24.58 30.00
CA PRO A 313 18.67 -24.68 30.61
C PRO A 313 18.65 -23.92 31.94
N ARG A 314 18.20 -22.66 31.86
CA ARG A 314 17.64 -21.78 32.92
C ARG A 314 18.04 -20.34 32.63
N MET A 315 17.29 -19.66 31.77
CA MET A 315 17.02 -18.23 31.92
C MET A 315 15.56 -18.00 31.57
N GLU A 316 14.85 -17.32 32.46
CA GLU A 316 13.44 -17.00 32.31
C GLU A 316 13.25 -16.01 31.15
N GLU A 317 12.06 -16.04 30.55
CA GLU A 317 11.60 -15.33 29.35
C GLU A 317 11.84 -13.80 29.32
N GLN A 318 12.30 -13.22 30.44
CA GLN A 318 12.67 -11.80 30.57
C GLN A 318 14.08 -11.47 30.09
N ASP A 319 14.98 -12.45 29.93
CA ASP A 319 16.39 -12.21 29.58
C ASP A 319 16.71 -12.30 28.07
N LEU A 320 15.90 -12.99 27.25
CA LEU A 320 16.01 -12.90 25.78
C LEU A 320 15.64 -11.49 25.26
N ALA A 321 14.73 -10.82 25.96
CA ALA A 321 14.47 -9.41 25.72
C ALA A 321 15.71 -8.55 26.03
N ALA A 322 16.58 -8.94 26.96
CA ALA A 322 17.77 -8.19 27.37
C ALA A 322 18.96 -8.30 26.40
N GLU A 323 19.11 -9.40 25.65
CA GLU A 323 20.18 -9.53 24.63
C GLU A 323 19.80 -8.93 23.29
N ALA A 324 18.52 -9.01 22.87
CA ALA A 324 17.97 -8.14 21.82
C ALA A 324 17.99 -6.65 22.22
N THR A 325 18.24 -6.36 23.51
CA THR A 325 18.41 -5.02 24.08
C THR A 325 19.86 -4.55 24.06
N CYS A 326 20.86 -5.33 23.61
CA CYS A 326 22.25 -4.82 23.61
C CYS A 326 22.51 -3.71 22.55
N VAL A 327 21.61 -3.56 21.56
CA VAL A 327 21.62 -2.43 20.60
C VAL A 327 20.65 -1.30 20.99
N LYS A 328 19.72 -1.53 21.92
CA LYS A 328 18.64 -0.58 22.26
C LYS A 328 19.04 0.71 23.03
N PRO A 329 20.02 0.81 23.96
CA PRO A 329 20.05 1.97 24.86
C PRO A 329 21.15 3.00 24.62
N ARG A 330 22.16 2.77 23.76
CA ARG A 330 23.31 3.71 23.66
C ARG A 330 23.27 4.69 22.48
N LEU A 331 22.39 4.50 21.50
CA LEU A 331 22.29 5.37 20.32
C LEU A 331 20.92 6.08 20.18
N ILE A 332 19.92 5.68 20.95
CA ILE A 332 18.49 6.05 20.78
C ILE A 332 18.07 7.28 21.64
N GLN A 333 19.01 7.97 22.31
CA GLN A 333 18.64 9.06 23.24
C GLN A 333 18.47 10.47 22.63
N ARG A 334 18.58 10.65 21.30
CA ARG A 334 18.37 11.96 20.66
C ARG A 334 17.65 11.81 19.33
N GLY A 335 16.35 12.12 19.30
CA GLY A 335 15.46 11.90 18.15
C GLY A 335 15.86 12.51 16.80
N LYS A 336 16.80 13.48 16.76
CA LYS A 336 17.40 14.02 15.51
C LYS A 336 18.53 13.13 14.94
N GLN A 337 19.12 12.25 15.74
CA GLN A 337 20.20 11.37 15.30
C GLN A 337 19.70 10.10 14.62
N ILE A 338 18.44 9.68 14.83
CA ILE A 338 17.97 8.37 14.36
C ILE A 338 17.83 8.32 12.84
N LEU A 339 17.34 9.39 12.19
CA LEU A 339 17.30 9.44 10.73
C LEU A 339 18.73 9.50 10.15
N SER A 340 19.62 10.32 10.70
CA SER A 340 21.03 10.37 10.31
C SER A 340 21.76 9.05 10.57
N ILE A 341 21.40 8.32 11.63
CA ILE A 341 21.90 6.98 11.95
C ILE A 341 21.31 5.95 10.99
N MET A 342 20.03 6.02 10.64
CA MET A 342 19.39 5.13 9.67
C MET A 342 19.95 5.36 8.26
N ILE A 343 20.18 6.61 7.88
CA ILE A 343 20.89 7.03 6.66
C ILE A 343 22.32 6.51 6.68
N LEU A 344 23.06 6.66 7.79
CA LEU A 344 24.39 6.07 7.94
C LEU A 344 24.34 4.53 7.88
N PHE A 345 23.40 3.86 8.54
CA PHE A 345 23.29 2.41 8.47
C PHE A 345 22.95 1.93 7.06
N LEU A 346 22.01 2.58 6.36
CA LEU A 346 21.67 2.32 4.97
C LEU A 346 22.83 2.63 4.01
N SER A 347 23.56 3.72 4.25
CA SER A 347 24.76 4.10 3.51
C SER A 347 25.89 3.08 3.63
N TRP A 348 25.97 2.36 4.74
CA TRP A 348 27.03 1.40 5.01
C TRP A 348 26.62 -0.05 4.71
N PHE A 349 25.34 -0.37 4.86
CA PHE A 349 24.80 -1.73 4.88
C PHE A 349 23.65 -1.97 3.90
N ARG A 350 23.55 -1.25 2.78
CA ARG A 350 22.49 -1.45 1.76
C ARG A 350 22.25 -2.92 1.33
N ARG A 351 23.21 -3.84 1.54
CA ARG A 351 23.05 -5.30 1.31
C ARG A 351 22.63 -6.13 2.55
N ASN A 352 22.44 -5.54 3.73
CA ASN A 352 22.01 -6.25 4.95
C ASN A 352 20.66 -5.69 5.42
N CYS A 353 19.61 -6.02 4.66
CA CYS A 353 18.29 -5.40 4.72
C CYS A 353 17.35 -5.93 5.81
N VAL A 354 17.72 -7.01 6.52
CA VAL A 354 17.05 -7.47 7.75
C VAL A 354 16.96 -6.33 8.76
N VAL A 355 18.01 -5.50 8.82
CA VAL A 355 18.08 -4.35 9.71
C VAL A 355 17.10 -3.24 9.28
N VAL A 356 16.74 -3.14 8.00
CA VAL A 356 15.96 -2.03 7.48
C VAL A 356 14.47 -2.18 7.76
N THR A 357 13.87 -3.35 7.48
CA THR A 357 12.46 -3.59 7.82
C THR A 357 12.25 -3.55 9.33
N PHE A 358 13.17 -4.16 10.10
CA PHE A 358 13.15 -4.09 11.55
C PHE A 358 13.38 -2.68 12.09
N ALA A 359 14.32 -1.91 11.51
CA ALA A 359 14.56 -0.52 11.90
C ALA A 359 13.39 0.40 11.53
N LEU A 360 12.72 0.18 10.40
CA LEU A 360 11.51 0.92 10.03
C LEU A 360 10.37 0.63 11.01
N SER A 361 10.12 -0.64 11.33
CA SER A 361 9.14 -1.02 12.35
C SER A 361 9.49 -0.42 13.71
N GLY A 362 10.75 -0.51 14.16
CA GLY A 362 11.21 0.09 15.41
C GLY A 362 11.14 1.63 15.40
N PHE A 363 11.39 2.27 14.26
CA PHE A 363 11.27 3.71 14.09
C PHE A 363 9.80 4.15 14.19
N VAL A 364 8.89 3.41 13.56
CA VAL A 364 7.45 3.62 13.67
C VAL A 364 6.98 3.41 15.11
N GLU A 365 7.45 2.35 15.78
CA GLU A 365 7.14 2.09 17.20
C GLU A 365 7.59 3.25 18.10
N GLU A 366 8.77 3.83 17.87
CA GLU A 366 9.24 4.98 18.65
C GLU A 366 8.42 6.25 18.39
N LYS A 367 8.06 6.52 17.12
CA LYS A 367 7.41 7.80 16.73
C LYS A 367 5.90 7.80 16.90
N LEU A 368 5.24 6.69 16.56
CA LEU A 368 3.77 6.56 16.61
C LEU A 368 3.30 5.64 17.74
N GLY A 369 4.14 4.73 18.23
CA GLY A 369 3.82 3.79 19.30
C GLY A 369 3.67 2.34 18.83
N LYS A 370 3.77 1.40 19.77
CA LYS A 370 3.76 -0.05 19.51
C LYS A 370 2.50 -0.57 18.80
N ARG A 371 1.34 0.03 19.10
CA ARG A 371 0.04 -0.32 18.49
C ARG A 371 -0.01 -0.12 16.97
N PHE A 372 0.95 0.56 16.36
CA PHE A 372 1.00 0.73 14.90
C PHE A 372 1.74 -0.43 14.21
N VAL A 373 2.58 -1.18 14.95
CA VAL A 373 3.40 -2.27 14.40
C VAL A 373 2.79 -3.65 14.66
N GLU A 374 1.99 -3.79 15.71
CA GLU A 374 1.28 -5.03 16.01
C GLU A 374 0.30 -5.38 14.88
N ASN A 375 0.22 -6.67 14.49
CA ASN A 375 -0.68 -7.09 13.42
C ASN A 375 -2.12 -7.13 13.95
N HIS A 376 -2.98 -6.25 13.43
CA HIS A 376 -4.38 -6.15 13.84
C HIS A 376 -5.24 -6.98 12.89
N SER A 377 -5.50 -8.24 13.23
CA SER A 377 -6.63 -8.95 12.62
C SER A 377 -7.92 -8.44 13.27
N LEU A 378 -8.75 -7.76 12.49
CA LEU A 378 -10.04 -7.27 12.98
C LEU A 378 -11.13 -8.29 12.68
N PRO A 379 -11.94 -8.66 13.69
CA PRO A 379 -13.11 -9.51 13.46
C PRO A 379 -14.05 -8.88 12.44
N PHE A 380 -14.60 -9.71 11.55
CA PHE A 380 -15.56 -9.25 10.54
C PHE A 380 -16.77 -8.50 11.14
N ALA A 381 -17.18 -8.84 12.37
CA ALA A 381 -18.27 -8.17 13.08
C ALA A 381 -18.10 -6.65 13.19
N VAL A 382 -16.87 -6.15 13.41
CA VAL A 382 -16.60 -4.70 13.47
C VAL A 382 -16.81 -4.04 12.10
N SER A 383 -16.44 -4.76 11.03
CA SER A 383 -16.66 -4.31 9.65
C SER A 383 -18.14 -4.21 9.31
N TYR A 384 -18.95 -5.11 9.88
CA TYR A 384 -20.39 -5.12 9.69
C TYR A 384 -21.08 -3.90 10.31
N GLU A 385 -20.63 -3.43 11.49
CA GLU A 385 -21.17 -2.23 12.14
C GLU A 385 -20.97 -0.97 11.28
N GLU A 386 -19.88 -0.91 10.52
CA GLU A 386 -19.56 0.19 9.60
C GLU A 386 -20.23 0.04 8.22
N SER A 387 -20.73 -1.16 7.91
CA SER A 387 -21.38 -1.47 6.64
C SER A 387 -22.82 -0.97 6.62
N GLY A 388 -23.26 -0.54 5.44
CA GLY A 388 -24.57 0.03 5.21
C GLY A 388 -25.05 -0.23 3.78
N PRO A 389 -26.28 0.17 3.44
CA PRO A 389 -26.78 0.05 2.07
C PRO A 389 -25.97 0.88 1.06
N ALA A 390 -25.44 2.03 1.52
CA ALA A 390 -24.58 2.91 0.72
C ALA A 390 -23.08 2.57 0.83
N THR A 391 -22.70 1.69 1.74
CA THR A 391 -21.30 1.30 2.02
C THR A 391 -21.18 -0.23 2.00
N PRO A 392 -21.17 -0.82 0.79
CA PRO A 392 -21.01 -2.27 0.62
C PRO A 392 -19.63 -2.74 1.08
N VAL A 393 -19.46 -4.04 1.27
CA VAL A 393 -18.16 -4.64 1.64
C VAL A 393 -17.57 -5.35 0.42
N PHE A 394 -16.31 -5.06 0.12
CA PHE A 394 -15.57 -5.65 -0.98
C PHE A 394 -14.42 -6.50 -0.44
N PHE A 395 -14.51 -7.82 -0.65
CA PHE A 395 -13.47 -8.78 -0.33
C PHE A 395 -12.47 -8.86 -1.48
N ILE A 396 -11.22 -8.51 -1.19
CA ILE A 396 -10.08 -8.74 -2.06
C ILE A 396 -9.57 -10.14 -1.75
N LEU A 397 -9.77 -11.04 -2.71
CA LEU A 397 -9.43 -12.44 -2.57
C LEU A 397 -7.97 -12.69 -2.94
N SER A 398 -7.29 -13.45 -2.09
CA SER A 398 -6.07 -14.16 -2.45
C SER A 398 -6.40 -15.63 -2.75
N PRO A 399 -5.69 -16.29 -3.69
CA PRO A 399 -5.96 -17.68 -4.03
C PRO A 399 -5.98 -18.61 -2.81
N GLY A 400 -7.03 -19.42 -2.68
CA GLY A 400 -7.16 -20.42 -1.61
C GLY A 400 -7.67 -19.88 -0.27
N VAL A 401 -8.38 -18.75 -0.28
CA VAL A 401 -9.10 -18.20 0.88
C VAL A 401 -10.55 -17.91 0.50
N ASP A 402 -11.49 -18.29 1.38
CA ASP A 402 -12.93 -18.07 1.18
C ASP A 402 -13.50 -17.16 2.28
N PRO A 403 -13.87 -15.90 1.97
CA PRO A 403 -14.43 -14.96 2.94
C PRO A 403 -15.89 -15.27 3.31
N LEU A 404 -16.56 -16.16 2.55
CA LEU A 404 -17.97 -16.45 2.77
C LEU A 404 -18.22 -17.06 4.16
N LYS A 405 -17.27 -17.85 4.67
CA LYS A 405 -17.39 -18.50 5.99
C LYS A 405 -17.64 -17.50 7.11
N ASP A 406 -16.94 -16.37 7.09
CA ASP A 406 -17.09 -15.32 8.11
C ASP A 406 -18.42 -14.58 7.99
N VAL A 407 -18.86 -14.33 6.75
CA VAL A 407 -20.15 -13.69 6.45
C VAL A 407 -21.31 -14.58 6.89
N GLU A 408 -21.27 -15.87 6.57
CA GLU A 408 -22.29 -16.84 6.95
C GLU A 408 -22.32 -17.06 8.47
N ALA A 409 -21.16 -17.13 9.12
CA ALA A 409 -21.08 -17.27 10.57
C ALA A 409 -21.72 -16.08 11.29
N LEU A 410 -21.50 -14.85 10.79
CA LEU A 410 -22.17 -13.65 11.32
C LEU A 410 -23.65 -13.61 10.96
N GLY A 411 -24.01 -13.98 9.72
CA GLY A 411 -25.40 -14.05 9.25
C GLY A 411 -26.25 -14.98 10.12
N LYS A 412 -25.75 -16.18 10.41
CA LYS A 412 -26.41 -17.15 11.32
C LYS A 412 -26.67 -16.58 12.71
N LYS A 413 -25.74 -15.78 13.25
CA LYS A 413 -25.92 -15.11 14.56
C LYS A 413 -26.98 -14.02 14.52
N LEU A 414 -27.15 -13.35 13.39
CA LEU A 414 -28.09 -12.24 13.20
C LEU A 414 -29.43 -12.67 12.56
N GLY A 415 -29.62 -13.96 12.29
CA GLY A 415 -30.84 -14.50 11.67
C GLY A 415 -30.92 -14.31 10.15
N PHE A 416 -29.80 -14.02 9.48
CA PHE A 416 -29.69 -14.02 8.03
C PHE A 416 -29.17 -15.38 7.54
N THR A 417 -30.05 -16.20 7.00
CA THR A 417 -29.70 -17.53 6.50
C THR A 417 -30.35 -17.81 5.15
N THR A 418 -29.73 -18.67 4.35
CA THR A 418 -30.29 -19.11 3.07
C THR A 418 -31.63 -19.82 3.25
N GLY A 419 -31.83 -20.51 4.39
CA GLY A 419 -33.07 -21.22 4.72
C GLY A 419 -34.26 -20.29 4.95
N ASP A 420 -34.01 -19.09 5.51
CA ASP A 420 -35.04 -18.07 5.76
C ASP A 420 -35.30 -17.18 4.53
N GLY A 421 -34.57 -17.40 3.42
CA GLY A 421 -34.73 -16.65 2.17
C GLY A 421 -34.22 -15.20 2.20
N ASN A 422 -33.56 -14.78 3.29
CA ASN A 422 -33.06 -13.42 3.49
C ASN A 422 -31.54 -13.27 3.26
N PHE A 423 -30.87 -14.33 2.79
CA PHE A 423 -29.47 -14.35 2.41
C PHE A 423 -29.31 -14.98 1.02
N HIS A 424 -28.84 -14.19 0.05
CA HIS A 424 -28.65 -14.62 -1.33
C HIS A 424 -27.16 -14.69 -1.66
N ASN A 425 -26.64 -15.88 -1.93
CA ASN A 425 -25.25 -16.09 -2.34
C ASN A 425 -25.19 -16.47 -3.83
N ILE A 426 -24.50 -15.65 -4.63
CA ILE A 426 -24.49 -15.75 -6.09
C ILE A 426 -23.04 -15.73 -6.57
N SER A 427 -22.57 -16.85 -7.11
CA SER A 427 -21.28 -16.94 -7.78
C SER A 427 -21.43 -16.51 -9.24
N LEU A 428 -20.79 -15.39 -9.61
CA LEU A 428 -20.90 -14.83 -10.95
C LEU A 428 -20.03 -15.62 -11.93
N GLY A 429 -20.65 -15.91 -13.07
CA GLY A 429 -20.07 -16.58 -14.22
C GLY A 429 -20.95 -16.28 -15.44
N GLN A 430 -20.78 -17.05 -16.52
CA GLN A 430 -21.53 -16.79 -17.74
C GLN A 430 -23.05 -16.89 -17.52
N GLY A 431 -23.77 -15.78 -17.73
CA GLY A 431 -25.24 -15.72 -17.65
C GLY A 431 -25.86 -15.52 -16.27
N GLN A 432 -25.05 -15.40 -15.20
CA GLN A 432 -25.56 -15.22 -13.82
C GLN A 432 -25.89 -13.76 -13.46
N GLU A 433 -25.54 -12.81 -14.34
CA GLU A 433 -25.76 -11.36 -14.15
C GLU A 433 -27.25 -11.03 -13.90
N VAL A 434 -28.17 -11.67 -14.63
CA VAL A 434 -29.61 -11.41 -14.51
C VAL A 434 -30.15 -11.88 -13.15
N VAL A 435 -29.62 -12.99 -12.63
CA VAL A 435 -30.00 -13.51 -11.30
C VAL A 435 -29.50 -12.57 -10.20
N ALA A 436 -28.28 -12.05 -10.35
CA ALA A 436 -27.72 -11.05 -9.44
C ALA A 436 -28.55 -9.76 -9.43
N GLU A 437 -28.97 -9.27 -10.60
CA GLU A 437 -29.82 -8.08 -10.70
C GLU A 437 -31.15 -8.26 -9.97
N ALA A 438 -31.84 -9.38 -10.21
CA ALA A 438 -33.12 -9.67 -9.58
C ALA A 438 -33.00 -9.92 -8.06
N ALA A 439 -31.89 -10.50 -7.60
CA ALA A 439 -31.62 -10.66 -6.18
C ALA A 439 -31.37 -9.29 -5.53
N MET A 440 -30.53 -8.44 -6.12
CA MET A 440 -30.26 -7.10 -5.59
C MET A 440 -31.53 -6.25 -5.52
N GLU A 441 -32.38 -6.28 -6.54
CA GLU A 441 -33.63 -5.50 -6.54
C GLU A 441 -34.60 -5.95 -5.42
N ARG A 442 -34.78 -7.26 -5.24
CA ARG A 442 -35.63 -7.80 -4.17
C ARG A 442 -35.04 -7.49 -2.80
N SER A 443 -33.75 -7.75 -2.62
CA SER A 443 -33.07 -7.54 -1.35
C SER A 443 -32.99 -6.07 -0.94
N ALA A 444 -32.89 -5.14 -1.90
CA ALA A 444 -32.93 -3.71 -1.62
C ALA A 444 -34.29 -3.26 -1.07
N LYS A 445 -35.40 -3.86 -1.55
CA LYS A 445 -36.77 -3.57 -1.06
C LYS A 445 -37.08 -4.26 0.27
N GLU A 446 -36.60 -5.49 0.47
CA GLU A 446 -36.94 -6.33 1.62
C GLU A 446 -35.91 -6.26 2.78
N GLY A 447 -34.76 -5.61 2.58
CA GLY A 447 -33.71 -5.47 3.60
C GLY A 447 -32.90 -6.75 3.83
N GLN A 448 -32.56 -7.46 2.76
CA GLN A 448 -31.86 -8.75 2.80
C GLN A 448 -30.37 -8.62 2.45
N TRP A 449 -29.61 -9.70 2.61
CA TRP A 449 -28.18 -9.73 2.29
C TRP A 449 -27.91 -10.39 0.95
N VAL A 450 -27.01 -9.79 0.17
CA VAL A 450 -26.58 -10.33 -1.12
C VAL A 450 -25.06 -10.46 -1.16
N VAL A 451 -24.56 -11.64 -1.51
CA VAL A 451 -23.15 -11.92 -1.74
C VAL A 451 -22.95 -12.18 -3.24
N LEU A 452 -22.14 -11.35 -3.89
CA LEU A 452 -21.73 -11.49 -5.28
C LEU A 452 -20.28 -11.97 -5.33
N GLN A 453 -20.06 -13.22 -5.75
CA GLN A 453 -18.71 -13.77 -5.83
C GLN A 453 -18.13 -13.67 -7.23
N ASN A 454 -16.81 -13.54 -7.32
CA ASN A 454 -16.04 -13.59 -8.58
C ASN A 454 -16.43 -12.52 -9.59
N VAL A 455 -16.67 -11.28 -9.13
CA VAL A 455 -17.16 -10.20 -10.01
C VAL A 455 -16.17 -9.83 -11.13
N HIS A 456 -14.89 -10.15 -10.95
CA HIS A 456 -13.84 -10.00 -11.95
C HIS A 456 -14.08 -10.87 -13.22
N LEU A 457 -14.91 -11.92 -13.15
CA LEU A 457 -15.23 -12.74 -14.32
C LEU A 457 -16.24 -12.09 -15.28
N VAL A 458 -16.96 -11.05 -14.84
CA VAL A 458 -18.06 -10.40 -15.59
C VAL A 458 -17.77 -8.93 -15.91
N ALA A 459 -16.60 -8.66 -16.51
CA ALA A 459 -16.11 -7.29 -16.75
C ALA A 459 -17.09 -6.35 -17.48
N ARG A 460 -17.89 -6.87 -18.42
CA ARG A 460 -18.87 -6.07 -19.19
C ARG A 460 -20.06 -5.59 -18.35
N TRP A 461 -20.37 -6.29 -17.27
CA TRP A 461 -21.51 -6.00 -16.41
C TRP A 461 -21.17 -5.02 -15.27
N LEU A 462 -19.89 -4.89 -14.92
CA LEU A 462 -19.44 -4.03 -13.82
C LEU A 462 -19.93 -2.57 -13.90
N PRO A 463 -19.97 -1.89 -15.07
CA PRO A 463 -20.53 -0.55 -15.15
C PRO A 463 -22.04 -0.47 -14.84
N LYS A 464 -22.78 -1.56 -15.06
CA LYS A 464 -24.20 -1.66 -14.71
C LYS A 464 -24.36 -1.90 -13.20
N LEU A 465 -23.53 -2.78 -12.63
CA LEU A 465 -23.45 -3.00 -11.19
C LEU A 465 -23.17 -1.69 -10.44
N GLU A 466 -22.20 -0.89 -10.89
CA GLU A 466 -21.86 0.42 -10.29
C GLU A 466 -23.10 1.34 -10.23
N LYS A 467 -23.85 1.45 -11.33
CA LYS A 467 -25.09 2.25 -11.37
C LYS A 467 -26.16 1.73 -10.42
N MET A 468 -26.31 0.41 -10.31
CA MET A 468 -27.28 -0.19 -9.39
C MET A 468 -26.90 0.06 -7.93
N MET A 469 -25.63 -0.02 -7.59
CA MET A 469 -25.13 0.34 -6.25
C MET A 469 -25.43 1.80 -5.92
N GLU A 470 -25.21 2.73 -6.86
CA GLU A 470 -25.53 4.15 -6.66
C GLU A 470 -27.04 4.40 -6.42
N VAL A 471 -27.93 3.72 -7.15
CA VAL A 471 -29.39 3.82 -6.95
C VAL A 471 -29.82 3.24 -5.61
N TYR A 472 -29.40 2.01 -5.30
CA TYR A 472 -29.81 1.34 -4.07
C TYR A 472 -29.18 1.95 -2.82
N ALA A 473 -28.04 2.65 -2.93
CA ALA A 473 -27.47 3.41 -1.83
C ALA A 473 -28.44 4.47 -1.26
N ALA A 474 -29.38 4.99 -2.07
CA ALA A 474 -30.34 6.02 -1.63
C ALA A 474 -31.74 5.47 -1.34
N GLU A 475 -32.18 4.43 -2.06
CA GLU A 475 -33.59 3.99 -2.08
C GLU A 475 -33.89 2.71 -1.29
N SER A 476 -32.89 2.08 -0.66
CA SER A 476 -33.03 0.75 -0.03
C SER A 476 -33.34 0.76 1.48
N ASP A 477 -33.83 -0.39 1.98
CA ASP A 477 -34.04 -0.62 3.42
C ASP A 477 -32.71 -0.53 4.20
N PRO A 478 -32.68 0.09 5.40
CA PRO A 478 -31.46 0.23 6.20
C PRO A 478 -30.75 -1.07 6.56
N ARG A 479 -31.42 -2.23 6.51
CA ARG A 479 -30.83 -3.57 6.77
C ARG A 479 -30.21 -4.20 5.54
N TYR A 480 -30.45 -3.67 4.34
CA TYR A 480 -29.85 -4.16 3.10
C TYR A 480 -28.32 -4.12 3.20
N ARG A 481 -27.67 -5.24 2.84
CA ARG A 481 -26.21 -5.35 2.80
C ARG A 481 -25.78 -6.06 1.52
N LEU A 482 -24.72 -5.53 0.92
CA LEU A 482 -24.12 -6.07 -0.30
C LEU A 482 -22.64 -6.40 -0.02
N TYR A 483 -22.30 -7.66 -0.29
CA TYR A 483 -20.94 -8.20 -0.20
C TYR A 483 -20.48 -8.56 -1.61
N ILE A 484 -19.27 -8.14 -1.96
CA ILE A 484 -18.70 -8.31 -3.30
C ILE A 484 -17.35 -9.00 -3.12
N SER A 485 -17.02 -10.01 -3.93
CA SER A 485 -15.67 -10.59 -3.92
C SER A 485 -15.03 -10.57 -5.30
N ALA A 486 -13.74 -10.25 -5.34
CA ALA A 486 -12.94 -10.29 -6.56
C ALA A 486 -11.48 -10.64 -6.28
N GLU A 487 -10.85 -11.33 -7.23
CA GLU A 487 -9.41 -11.43 -7.29
C GLU A 487 -8.83 -10.19 -7.99
N PRO A 488 -7.71 -9.65 -7.48
CA PRO A 488 -6.98 -8.58 -8.14
C PRO A 488 -6.34 -9.09 -9.44
N SER A 489 -6.26 -8.23 -10.46
CA SER A 489 -5.50 -8.54 -11.67
C SER A 489 -4.00 -8.66 -11.37
N ALA A 490 -3.31 -9.58 -12.05
CA ALA A 490 -1.87 -9.79 -11.88
C ALA A 490 -1.00 -8.58 -12.30
N SER A 491 -1.53 -7.69 -13.12
CA SER A 491 -0.87 -6.43 -13.52
C SER A 491 -1.83 -5.24 -13.38
N PRO A 492 -1.32 -4.03 -13.08
CA PRO A 492 -2.14 -2.83 -12.99
C PRO A 492 -2.90 -2.51 -14.28
N ASP A 493 -2.28 -2.74 -15.46
CA ASP A 493 -2.90 -2.48 -16.77
C ASP A 493 -4.08 -3.42 -17.07
N GLY A 494 -4.09 -4.61 -16.46
CA GLY A 494 -5.17 -5.58 -16.57
C GLY A 494 -6.32 -5.34 -15.59
N HIS A 495 -6.33 -4.24 -14.84
CA HIS A 495 -7.37 -3.95 -13.86
C HIS A 495 -8.71 -3.62 -14.53
N ILE A 496 -9.77 -4.35 -14.15
CA ILE A 496 -11.09 -4.28 -14.78
C ILE A 496 -12.19 -3.73 -13.86
N ILE A 497 -11.93 -3.60 -12.56
CA ILE A 497 -12.96 -3.19 -11.60
C ILE A 497 -13.15 -1.66 -11.68
N PRO A 498 -14.37 -1.15 -11.88
CA PRO A 498 -14.62 0.28 -11.88
C PRO A 498 -14.24 0.96 -10.56
N GLN A 499 -13.62 2.14 -10.66
CA GLN A 499 -13.21 2.95 -9.51
C GLN A 499 -14.38 3.25 -8.56
N GLY A 500 -15.58 3.55 -9.08
CA GLY A 500 -16.74 3.87 -8.22
C GLY A 500 -17.20 2.71 -7.34
N ILE A 501 -17.05 1.46 -7.78
CA ILE A 501 -17.34 0.27 -6.95
C ILE A 501 -16.36 0.21 -5.79
N LEU A 502 -15.06 0.39 -6.08
CA LEU A 502 -14.03 0.35 -5.05
C LEU A 502 -14.22 1.54 -4.10
N GLU A 503 -14.30 2.77 -4.57
CA GLU A 503 -14.43 3.99 -3.74
C GLU A 503 -15.59 3.95 -2.74
N SER A 504 -16.74 3.39 -3.13
CA SER A 504 -17.93 3.29 -2.28
C SER A 504 -17.86 2.16 -1.26
N ALA A 505 -17.05 1.13 -1.51
CA ALA A 505 -17.00 -0.06 -0.68
C ALA A 505 -15.94 0.00 0.45
N ILE A 506 -16.19 -0.73 1.53
CA ILE A 506 -15.20 -1.06 2.56
C ILE A 506 -14.38 -2.25 2.05
N LYS A 507 -13.06 -2.09 1.93
CA LYS A 507 -12.18 -3.17 1.44
C LYS A 507 -11.72 -4.02 2.61
N ILE A 508 -11.76 -5.33 2.41
CA ILE A 508 -11.21 -6.31 3.33
C ILE A 508 -10.35 -7.25 2.50
N THR A 509 -9.07 -7.28 2.81
CA THR A 509 -8.13 -8.22 2.19
C THR A 509 -8.07 -9.47 3.04
N ASN A 510 -8.39 -10.62 2.44
CA ASN A 510 -8.31 -11.90 3.13
C ASN A 510 -7.13 -12.69 2.55
N GLU A 511 -5.97 -12.51 3.15
CA GLU A 511 -4.75 -13.24 2.79
C GLU A 511 -4.57 -14.47 3.68
N PRO A 512 -4.12 -15.60 3.11
CA PRO A 512 -3.72 -16.72 3.94
C PRO A 512 -2.51 -16.27 4.78
N PRO A 513 -2.48 -16.61 6.08
CA PRO A 513 -1.31 -16.31 6.90
C PRO A 513 -0.07 -16.96 6.28
N THR A 514 0.98 -16.18 6.09
CA THR A 514 2.24 -16.60 5.47
C THR A 514 3.19 -17.16 6.52
N GLY A 515 4.11 -18.01 6.08
CA GLY A 515 5.14 -18.58 6.94
C GLY A 515 4.94 -20.08 7.18
N MET A 516 6.00 -20.73 7.67
CA MET A 516 6.00 -22.18 7.82
C MET A 516 4.93 -22.64 8.82
N PHE A 517 4.88 -21.98 9.97
CA PHE A 517 3.94 -22.25 11.06
C PHE A 517 2.48 -22.28 10.59
N ALA A 518 2.04 -21.18 9.98
CA ALA A 518 0.68 -21.00 9.52
C ALA A 518 0.29 -22.00 8.43
N ASN A 519 1.19 -22.30 7.49
CA ASN A 519 0.91 -23.24 6.40
C ASN A 519 0.86 -24.70 6.86
N ILE A 520 1.66 -25.10 7.86
CA ILE A 520 1.56 -26.45 8.43
C ILE A 520 0.19 -26.62 9.09
N HIS A 521 -0.25 -25.67 9.94
CA HIS A 521 -1.59 -25.74 10.53
C HIS A 521 -2.69 -25.71 9.47
N LYS A 522 -2.53 -24.89 8.43
CA LYS A 522 -3.48 -24.85 7.30
C LYS A 522 -3.57 -26.20 6.61
N ALA A 523 -2.44 -26.88 6.38
CA ALA A 523 -2.40 -28.21 5.79
C ALA A 523 -3.02 -29.27 6.71
N LEU A 524 -2.75 -29.21 8.02
CA LEU A 524 -3.33 -30.13 9.01
C LEU A 524 -4.86 -29.96 9.15
N ASN A 525 -5.35 -28.73 9.14
CA ASN A 525 -6.79 -28.40 9.24
C ASN A 525 -7.64 -28.96 8.07
N LEU A 526 -7.01 -29.46 6.99
CA LEU A 526 -7.70 -30.14 5.89
C LEU A 526 -8.18 -31.54 6.27
N PHE A 527 -7.60 -32.12 7.32
CA PHE A 527 -7.81 -33.49 7.73
C PHE A 527 -8.49 -33.53 9.10
N SER A 528 -9.44 -34.42 9.27
CA SER A 528 -10.11 -34.65 10.56
C SER A 528 -9.42 -35.77 11.34
N GLN A 529 -9.74 -35.90 12.63
CA GLN A 529 -9.33 -37.08 13.43
C GLN A 529 -9.75 -38.38 12.74
N GLU A 530 -10.96 -38.43 12.15
CA GLU A 530 -11.44 -39.59 11.39
C GLU A 530 -10.54 -39.94 10.21
N THR A 531 -9.96 -38.92 9.55
CA THR A 531 -9.01 -39.15 8.44
C THR A 531 -7.69 -39.72 8.96
N MET A 532 -7.24 -39.32 10.14
CA MET A 532 -6.00 -39.83 10.74
C MET A 532 -6.13 -41.28 11.24
N GLU A 533 -7.35 -41.71 11.56
CA GLU A 533 -7.69 -43.06 12.03
C GLU A 533 -8.23 -43.99 10.92
N MET A 534 -8.24 -43.52 9.67
CA MET A 534 -8.86 -44.26 8.56
C MET A 534 -8.05 -45.51 8.15
N CYS A 535 -6.74 -45.52 8.38
CA CYS A 535 -5.82 -46.55 7.91
C CYS A 535 -5.50 -47.57 9.00
N SER A 536 -5.46 -48.85 8.62
CA SER A 536 -5.07 -49.97 9.50
C SER A 536 -3.62 -49.87 9.99
N LYS A 537 -2.77 -49.13 9.28
CA LYS A 537 -1.36 -48.85 9.61
C LYS A 537 -1.17 -47.42 10.05
N GLU A 538 -1.67 -47.11 11.25
CA GLU A 538 -1.73 -45.74 11.77
C GLU A 538 -0.36 -45.06 11.86
N LEU A 539 0.68 -45.78 12.30
CA LEU A 539 2.02 -45.21 12.48
C LEU A 539 2.59 -44.74 11.14
N GLU A 540 2.62 -45.63 10.14
CA GLU A 540 3.13 -45.31 8.80
C GLU A 540 2.30 -44.24 8.12
N PHE A 541 0.97 -44.33 8.21
CA PHE A 541 0.06 -43.38 7.56
C PHE A 541 0.21 -41.97 8.15
N LYS A 542 0.17 -41.82 9.49
CA LYS A 542 0.23 -40.51 10.14
C LYS A 542 1.60 -39.85 9.99
N SER A 543 2.70 -40.62 10.08
CA SER A 543 4.05 -40.09 9.84
C SER A 543 4.24 -39.60 8.40
N ILE A 544 3.74 -40.34 7.41
CA ILE A 544 3.80 -39.90 6.01
C ILE A 544 2.88 -38.70 5.77
N LEU A 545 1.68 -38.70 6.36
CA LEU A 545 0.74 -37.58 6.24
C LEU A 545 1.36 -36.28 6.77
N PHE A 546 1.99 -36.31 7.95
CA PHE A 546 2.66 -35.14 8.49
C PHE A 546 3.83 -34.68 7.60
N SER A 547 4.64 -35.62 7.10
CA SER A 547 5.72 -35.33 6.15
C SER A 547 5.19 -34.69 4.85
N LEU A 548 4.03 -35.15 4.33
CA LEU A 548 3.36 -34.54 3.17
C LEU A 548 2.79 -33.15 3.47
N CYS A 549 2.23 -32.92 4.66
CA CYS A 549 1.79 -31.60 5.09
C CYS A 549 2.96 -30.62 5.16
N TYR A 550 4.10 -31.05 5.73
CA TYR A 550 5.33 -30.27 5.76
C TYR A 550 5.87 -29.99 4.35
N PHE A 551 5.95 -31.02 3.51
CA PHE A 551 6.35 -30.89 2.10
C PHE A 551 5.46 -29.89 1.35
N HIS A 552 4.14 -29.97 1.51
CA HIS A 552 3.21 -29.02 0.90
C HIS A 552 3.46 -27.59 1.37
N ALA A 553 3.69 -27.38 2.68
CA ALA A 553 4.03 -26.07 3.24
C ALA A 553 5.35 -25.53 2.66
N VAL A 554 6.39 -26.37 2.55
CA VAL A 554 7.68 -26.02 1.92
C VAL A 554 7.49 -25.59 0.47
N VAL A 555 6.82 -26.41 -0.33
CA VAL A 555 6.61 -26.17 -1.77
C VAL A 555 5.85 -24.86 -2.02
N CYS A 556 4.83 -24.58 -1.20
CA CYS A 556 4.07 -23.34 -1.24
C CYS A 556 4.91 -22.12 -0.84
N GLU A 557 5.63 -22.18 0.28
CA GLU A 557 6.43 -21.05 0.78
C GLU A 557 7.63 -20.73 -0.09
N ARG A 558 8.25 -21.75 -0.72
CA ARG A 558 9.40 -21.54 -1.62
C ARG A 558 9.11 -20.57 -2.76
N ARG A 559 7.85 -20.40 -3.16
CA ARG A 559 7.42 -19.41 -4.17
C ARG A 559 7.83 -17.97 -3.82
N LYS A 560 8.05 -17.66 -2.53
CA LYS A 560 8.47 -16.32 -2.08
C LYS A 560 9.89 -15.94 -2.48
N PHE A 561 10.77 -16.91 -2.71
CA PHE A 561 12.19 -16.67 -3.03
C PHE A 561 12.47 -16.55 -4.53
N GLY A 562 11.42 -16.42 -5.36
CA GLY A 562 11.57 -16.29 -6.81
C GLY A 562 12.40 -17.43 -7.41
N PRO A 563 13.35 -17.15 -8.32
CA PRO A 563 14.18 -18.17 -8.98
C PRO A 563 15.02 -19.05 -8.04
N GLN A 564 15.34 -18.61 -6.82
CA GLN A 564 16.04 -19.46 -5.83
C GLN A 564 15.11 -20.51 -5.21
N GLY A 565 13.81 -20.22 -5.19
CA GLY A 565 12.77 -21.15 -4.77
C GLY A 565 12.35 -22.08 -5.91
N TRP A 566 11.83 -21.47 -6.98
CA TRP A 566 11.35 -22.12 -8.20
C TRP A 566 11.69 -21.26 -9.42
N ASN A 567 12.13 -21.86 -10.53
CA ASN A 567 12.40 -21.09 -11.75
C ASN A 567 11.12 -20.43 -12.31
N ARG A 568 9.96 -21.03 -12.06
CA ARG A 568 8.65 -20.51 -12.44
C ARG A 568 7.66 -20.57 -11.28
N ASN A 569 6.64 -19.72 -11.34
CA ASN A 569 5.60 -19.69 -10.33
C ASN A 569 4.52 -20.77 -10.62
N TYR A 570 4.58 -21.89 -9.91
CA TYR A 570 3.62 -23.00 -10.08
C TYR A 570 2.40 -22.87 -9.14
N PRO A 571 1.19 -23.19 -9.62
CA PRO A 571 -0.04 -23.05 -8.83
C PRO A 571 -0.34 -24.32 -8.00
N PHE A 572 0.52 -24.64 -7.04
CA PHE A 572 0.27 -25.75 -6.11
C PHE A 572 -1.00 -25.48 -5.28
N ASN A 573 -1.88 -26.48 -5.20
CA ASN A 573 -3.18 -26.34 -4.57
C ASN A 573 -3.34 -27.35 -3.42
N VAL A 574 -4.22 -27.02 -2.48
CA VAL A 574 -4.70 -27.89 -1.40
C VAL A 574 -5.24 -29.21 -1.96
N GLY A 575 -5.86 -29.20 -3.14
CA GLY A 575 -6.34 -30.39 -3.83
C GLY A 575 -5.23 -31.41 -4.12
N ASP A 576 -4.01 -30.96 -4.40
CA ASP A 576 -2.87 -31.86 -4.64
C ASP A 576 -2.52 -32.64 -3.36
N LEU A 577 -2.59 -31.98 -2.20
CA LEU A 577 -2.34 -32.59 -0.90
C LEU A 577 -3.46 -33.58 -0.51
N THR A 578 -4.74 -33.21 -0.64
CA THR A 578 -5.85 -34.10 -0.26
C THR A 578 -5.94 -35.35 -1.12
N ILE A 579 -5.70 -35.23 -2.43
CA ILE A 579 -5.62 -36.38 -3.33
C ILE A 579 -4.39 -37.23 -3.01
N SER A 580 -3.24 -36.61 -2.69
CA SER A 580 -2.03 -37.36 -2.30
C SER A 580 -2.26 -38.21 -1.05
N VAL A 581 -2.96 -37.69 -0.03
CA VAL A 581 -3.33 -38.46 1.17
C VAL A 581 -4.33 -39.58 0.85
N SER A 582 -5.28 -39.33 -0.06
CA SER A 582 -6.22 -40.37 -0.51
C SER A 582 -5.51 -41.50 -1.27
N VAL A 583 -4.52 -41.16 -2.10
CA VAL A 583 -3.67 -42.13 -2.80
C VAL A 583 -2.80 -42.91 -1.80
N LEU A 584 -2.22 -42.21 -0.82
CA LEU A 584 -1.44 -42.82 0.26
C LEU A 584 -2.24 -43.91 0.98
N PHE A 585 -3.48 -43.59 1.38
CA PHE A 585 -4.38 -44.55 2.04
C PHE A 585 -4.58 -45.81 1.19
N ASN A 586 -4.96 -45.65 -0.08
CA ASN A 586 -5.23 -46.78 -0.97
C ASN A 586 -4.01 -47.70 -1.16
N TYR A 587 -2.81 -47.13 -1.26
CA TYR A 587 -1.57 -47.91 -1.44
C TYR A 587 -1.13 -48.60 -0.16
N LEU A 588 -1.28 -47.97 1.01
CA LEU A 588 -0.90 -48.56 2.30
C LEU A 588 -1.82 -49.70 2.74
N GLU A 589 -3.12 -49.63 2.39
CA GLU A 589 -4.08 -50.71 2.63
C GLU A 589 -3.85 -51.90 1.69
N THR A 590 -3.45 -51.66 0.45
CA THR A 590 -3.27 -52.73 -0.56
C THR A 590 -1.93 -53.45 -0.40
N SER A 591 -0.88 -52.75 0.01
CA SER A 591 0.46 -53.31 0.14
C SER A 591 0.78 -53.73 1.57
N SER A 592 1.56 -54.79 1.78
CA SER A 592 2.04 -55.17 3.13
C SER A 592 3.18 -54.29 3.63
N LYS A 593 4.04 -53.78 2.72
CA LYS A 593 5.15 -52.87 3.02
C LYS A 593 4.93 -51.51 2.36
N VAL A 594 5.51 -50.45 2.92
CA VAL A 594 5.45 -49.10 2.32
C VAL A 594 6.23 -49.09 0.98
N PRO A 595 5.59 -48.83 -0.17
CA PRO A 595 6.26 -48.79 -1.47
C PRO A 595 6.84 -47.39 -1.73
N TRP A 596 8.03 -47.13 -1.17
CA TRP A 596 8.63 -45.79 -1.18
C TRP A 596 8.92 -45.24 -2.59
N GLU A 597 9.42 -46.08 -3.50
CA GLU A 597 9.71 -45.64 -4.88
C GLU A 597 8.43 -45.23 -5.62
N ASP A 598 7.36 -46.02 -5.49
CA ASP A 598 6.06 -45.74 -6.11
C ASP A 598 5.43 -44.48 -5.52
N LEU A 599 5.44 -44.32 -4.18
CA LEU A 599 4.88 -43.14 -3.52
C LEU A 599 5.64 -41.87 -3.92
N ARG A 600 6.98 -41.90 -3.93
CA ARG A 600 7.80 -40.76 -4.37
C ARG A 600 7.55 -40.42 -5.84
N TYR A 601 7.39 -41.42 -6.70
CA TYR A 601 7.06 -41.21 -8.10
C TYR A 601 5.65 -40.60 -8.27
N LEU A 602 4.64 -41.14 -7.59
CA LEU A 602 3.27 -40.64 -7.65
C LEU A 602 3.18 -39.18 -7.18
N PHE A 603 3.77 -38.86 -6.03
CA PHE A 603 3.71 -37.50 -5.49
C PHE A 603 4.60 -36.54 -6.29
N GLY A 604 5.80 -36.96 -6.68
CA GLY A 604 6.80 -36.12 -7.32
C GLY A 604 6.59 -35.88 -8.80
N GLU A 605 6.18 -36.91 -9.56
CA GLU A 605 6.04 -36.83 -11.01
C GLU A 605 4.60 -36.56 -11.46
N ILE A 606 3.62 -37.13 -10.75
CA ILE A 606 2.22 -37.09 -11.20
C ILE A 606 1.46 -35.98 -10.49
N MET A 607 1.43 -35.99 -9.15
CA MET A 607 0.65 -35.02 -8.37
C MET A 607 1.24 -33.61 -8.46
N TYR A 608 2.43 -33.40 -7.88
CA TYR A 608 3.09 -32.09 -7.90
C TYR A 608 3.83 -31.87 -9.23
N GLY A 609 4.46 -32.93 -9.77
CA GLY A 609 5.20 -32.87 -11.04
C GLY A 609 4.35 -32.58 -12.27
N GLY A 610 3.03 -32.82 -12.19
CA GLY A 610 2.07 -32.46 -13.23
C GLY A 610 1.95 -30.94 -13.45
N HIS A 611 2.22 -30.14 -12.41
CA HIS A 611 2.23 -28.67 -12.50
C HIS A 611 3.57 -28.12 -12.99
N ILE A 612 4.65 -28.86 -12.76
CA ILE A 612 6.02 -28.40 -12.99
C ILE A 612 6.37 -28.58 -14.47
N THR A 613 6.80 -27.50 -15.13
CA THR A 613 7.17 -27.53 -16.56
C THR A 613 8.68 -27.55 -16.79
N ASP A 614 9.47 -27.10 -15.82
CA ASP A 614 10.92 -27.05 -15.89
C ASP A 614 11.56 -28.32 -15.32
N ASP A 615 12.54 -28.88 -16.02
CA ASP A 615 13.17 -30.15 -15.62
C ASP A 615 14.06 -30.02 -14.38
N TRP A 616 14.65 -28.84 -14.13
CA TRP A 616 15.44 -28.60 -12.91
C TRP A 616 14.53 -28.48 -11.69
N ASP A 617 13.42 -27.77 -11.82
CA ASP A 617 12.39 -27.70 -10.77
C ASP A 617 11.78 -29.09 -10.50
N ARG A 618 11.58 -29.91 -11.54
CA ARG A 618 11.09 -31.29 -11.38
C ARG A 618 12.08 -32.15 -10.61
N ARG A 619 13.37 -32.04 -10.92
CA ARG A 619 14.45 -32.71 -10.16
C ARG A 619 14.49 -32.23 -8.70
N LEU A 620 14.30 -30.94 -8.46
CA LEU A 620 14.23 -30.37 -7.11
C LEU A 620 13.07 -30.99 -6.32
N CYS A 621 11.87 -31.05 -6.91
CA CYS A 621 10.70 -31.67 -6.29
C CYS A 621 10.94 -33.14 -5.90
N ARG A 622 11.57 -33.94 -6.77
CA ARG A 622 11.94 -35.33 -6.46
C ARG A 622 12.92 -35.41 -5.29
N THR A 623 13.94 -34.55 -5.31
CA THR A 623 14.96 -34.52 -4.24
C THR A 623 14.33 -34.26 -2.88
N TYR A 624 13.34 -33.37 -2.79
CA TYR A 624 12.62 -33.13 -1.54
C TYR A 624 11.88 -34.36 -1.03
N LEU A 625 11.17 -35.08 -1.91
CA LEU A 625 10.47 -36.30 -1.53
C LEU A 625 11.44 -37.43 -1.16
N GLU A 626 12.61 -37.50 -1.79
CA GLU A 626 13.67 -38.44 -1.40
C GLU A 626 14.25 -38.14 -0.01
N VAL A 627 14.31 -36.87 0.39
CA VAL A 627 14.77 -36.44 1.73
C VAL A 627 13.67 -36.66 2.78
N PHE A 628 12.44 -36.26 2.52
CA PHE A 628 11.35 -36.28 3.50
C PHE A 628 10.65 -37.63 3.66
N MET A 629 10.75 -38.53 2.67
CA MET A 629 10.08 -39.83 2.70
C MET A 629 11.11 -40.95 2.63
N GLN A 630 11.76 -41.26 3.74
CA GLN A 630 12.81 -42.27 3.85
C GLN A 630 12.40 -43.44 4.77
N ASN A 631 13.08 -44.58 4.63
CA ASN A 631 12.79 -45.77 5.46
C ASN A 631 13.01 -45.51 6.96
N ASN A 632 14.02 -44.71 7.30
CA ASN A 632 14.37 -44.30 8.68
C ASN A 632 13.31 -43.41 9.35
N MET A 633 12.31 -42.93 8.60
CA MET A 633 11.21 -42.13 9.13
C MET A 633 10.40 -42.88 10.19
N LEU A 634 10.29 -44.20 10.05
CA LEU A 634 9.53 -45.06 10.96
C LEU A 634 10.30 -45.36 12.26
N ASP A 635 11.61 -45.11 12.28
CA ASP A 635 12.49 -45.33 13.43
C ASP A 635 12.52 -44.10 14.36
N GLY A 636 11.90 -42.98 13.96
CA GLY A 636 11.80 -41.74 14.76
C GLY A 636 13.02 -40.81 14.67
N ASP A 637 14.03 -41.17 13.88
CA ASP A 637 15.31 -40.44 13.77
C ASP A 637 15.36 -39.45 12.59
N LEU A 638 14.23 -39.20 11.92
CA LEU A 638 14.17 -38.28 10.78
C LEU A 638 13.94 -36.84 11.24
N PHE A 639 14.82 -35.94 10.81
CA PHE A 639 14.65 -34.50 10.94
C PHE A 639 14.12 -33.92 9.62
N LEU A 640 12.98 -33.24 9.68
CA LEU A 640 12.41 -32.54 8.52
C LEU A 640 13.17 -31.24 8.22
N ALA A 641 13.69 -30.60 9.27
CA ALA A 641 14.61 -29.48 9.21
C ALA A 641 15.61 -29.59 10.37
N PRO A 642 16.74 -28.84 10.33
CA PRO A 642 17.59 -28.65 11.50
C PRO A 642 16.74 -28.25 12.70
N ASP A 643 16.90 -28.96 13.81
CA ASP A 643 16.15 -28.79 15.06
C ASP A 643 14.63 -29.01 14.98
N PHE A 644 14.13 -29.64 13.91
CA PHE A 644 12.73 -30.03 13.80
C PHE A 644 12.58 -31.52 13.46
N PRO A 645 12.48 -32.40 14.49
CA PRO A 645 12.26 -33.82 14.29
C PRO A 645 10.84 -34.10 13.77
N LEU A 646 10.66 -35.26 13.14
CA LEU A 646 9.34 -35.73 12.79
C LEU A 646 8.55 -36.04 14.08
N PRO A 647 7.28 -35.58 14.21
CA PRO A 647 6.48 -35.91 15.38
C PRO A 647 6.22 -37.42 15.49
N PRO A 648 6.14 -37.94 16.72
CA PRO A 648 5.68 -39.30 16.95
C PRO A 648 4.19 -39.45 16.58
N ASN A 649 3.66 -40.68 16.69
CA ASN A 649 2.22 -40.92 16.49
C ASN A 649 1.41 -40.14 17.54
N LEU A 650 0.78 -39.04 17.09
CA LEU A 650 -0.08 -38.16 17.89
C LEU A 650 -1.50 -38.12 17.33
N ASP A 651 -2.43 -37.60 18.13
CA ASP A 651 -3.78 -37.23 17.69
C ASP A 651 -3.77 -35.89 16.97
N TYR A 652 -4.89 -35.55 16.31
CA TYR A 652 -5.06 -34.29 15.58
C TYR A 652 -4.63 -33.07 16.41
N VAL A 653 -5.15 -32.95 17.63
CA VAL A 653 -4.79 -31.84 18.54
C VAL A 653 -3.31 -31.90 18.93
N GLY A 654 -2.78 -33.11 19.14
CA GLY A 654 -1.38 -33.32 19.47
C GLY A 654 -0.42 -32.85 18.38
N TYR A 655 -0.76 -33.03 17.08
CA TYR A 655 0.05 -32.49 16.00
C TYR A 655 0.06 -30.96 15.97
N HIS A 656 -1.08 -30.31 16.25
CA HIS A 656 -1.11 -28.85 16.36
C HIS A 656 -0.23 -28.37 17.51
N THR A 657 -0.39 -28.93 18.71
CA THR A 657 0.44 -28.58 19.87
C THR A 657 1.93 -28.87 19.63
N TYR A 658 2.25 -29.94 18.92
CA TYR A 658 3.64 -30.25 18.57
C TYR A 658 4.27 -29.15 17.71
N VAL A 659 3.54 -28.64 16.71
CA VAL A 659 3.99 -27.54 15.86
C VAL A 659 4.12 -26.25 16.67
N ASP A 660 3.18 -25.97 17.58
CA ASP A 660 3.21 -24.82 18.49
C ASP A 660 4.46 -24.79 19.38
N GLU A 661 4.88 -25.94 19.88
CA GLU A 661 5.97 -26.04 20.86
C GLU A 661 7.35 -26.29 20.25
N ASN A 662 7.43 -27.03 19.14
CA ASN A 662 8.70 -27.55 18.62
C ASN A 662 9.16 -26.92 17.31
N LEU A 663 8.32 -26.14 16.61
CA LEU A 663 8.74 -25.50 15.36
C LEU A 663 9.74 -24.36 15.66
N PRO A 664 10.96 -24.39 15.10
CA PRO A 664 11.93 -23.31 15.31
C PRO A 664 11.47 -22.00 14.64
N PRO A 665 12.07 -20.85 15.02
CA PRO A 665 11.76 -19.58 14.38
C PRO A 665 11.96 -19.64 12.86
N GLU A 666 11.12 -18.92 12.13
CA GLU A 666 11.11 -18.98 10.68
C GLU A 666 12.47 -18.61 10.09
N SER A 667 13.04 -19.52 9.29
CA SER A 667 14.31 -19.33 8.60
C SER A 667 14.25 -20.02 7.24
N PRO A 668 15.06 -19.58 6.25
CA PRO A 668 15.13 -20.24 4.95
C PRO A 668 15.49 -21.73 5.03
N VAL A 669 16.18 -22.12 6.10
CA VAL A 669 16.64 -23.47 6.36
C VAL A 669 15.45 -24.44 6.51
N LEU A 670 14.32 -23.98 7.07
CA LEU A 670 13.07 -24.75 7.12
C LEU A 670 12.54 -25.11 5.73
N TYR A 671 12.91 -24.35 4.70
CA TYR A 671 12.53 -24.64 3.31
C TYR A 671 13.61 -25.39 2.54
N GLY A 672 14.70 -25.82 3.20
CA GLY A 672 15.88 -26.39 2.57
C GLY A 672 16.70 -25.37 1.75
N LEU A 673 16.60 -24.08 2.07
CA LEU A 673 17.40 -23.02 1.45
C LEU A 673 18.56 -22.60 2.35
N HIS A 674 19.60 -22.02 1.73
CA HIS A 674 20.69 -21.42 2.46
C HIS A 674 20.24 -20.12 3.15
N PRO A 675 20.71 -19.78 4.36
CA PRO A 675 20.33 -18.53 5.07
C PRO A 675 20.53 -17.24 4.26
N ASN A 676 21.48 -17.25 3.32
CA ASN A 676 21.72 -16.11 2.42
C ASN A 676 20.53 -15.80 1.49
N SER A 677 19.64 -16.76 1.20
CA SER A 677 18.45 -16.53 0.39
C SER A 677 17.49 -15.53 1.03
N GLU A 678 17.47 -15.45 2.36
CA GLU A 678 16.70 -14.43 3.08
C GLU A 678 17.23 -13.03 2.82
N ILE A 679 18.56 -12.89 2.76
CA ILE A 679 19.21 -11.59 2.56
C ILE A 679 18.76 -11.00 1.23
N GLU A 680 18.81 -11.78 0.16
CA GLU A 680 18.43 -11.32 -1.17
C GLU A 680 16.93 -10.99 -1.24
N PHE A 681 16.08 -11.86 -0.69
CA PHE A 681 14.64 -11.62 -0.61
C PHE A 681 14.30 -10.33 0.13
N LEU A 682 14.86 -10.14 1.33
CA LEU A 682 14.66 -8.93 2.13
C LEU A 682 15.29 -7.69 1.49
N THR A 683 16.40 -7.84 0.76
CA THR A 683 16.99 -6.76 -0.02
C THR A 683 16.03 -6.29 -1.10
N GLN A 684 15.51 -7.19 -1.93
CA GLN A 684 14.54 -6.86 -2.97
C GLN A 684 13.28 -6.23 -2.36
N LEU A 685 12.78 -6.75 -1.24
CA LEU A 685 11.63 -6.19 -0.53
C LEU A 685 11.90 -4.74 -0.06
N SER A 686 13.07 -4.47 0.51
CA SER A 686 13.45 -3.14 0.98
C SER A 686 13.64 -2.13 -0.15
N GLU A 687 14.24 -2.56 -1.28
CA GLU A 687 14.43 -1.70 -2.44
C GLU A 687 13.09 -1.35 -3.08
N ASN A 688 12.18 -2.33 -3.17
CA ASN A 688 10.81 -2.10 -3.59
C ASN A 688 10.07 -1.16 -2.64
N LEU A 689 10.21 -1.33 -1.32
CA LEU A 689 9.61 -0.44 -0.32
C LEU A 689 10.08 1.00 -0.55
N PHE A 690 11.39 1.26 -0.62
CA PHE A 690 11.88 2.63 -0.80
C PHE A 690 11.50 3.22 -2.15
N LYS A 691 11.51 2.40 -3.21
CA LYS A 691 11.07 2.82 -4.55
C LYS A 691 9.60 3.24 -4.53
N VAL A 692 8.72 2.43 -3.93
CA VAL A 692 7.29 2.74 -3.84
C VAL A 692 7.05 3.96 -2.93
N VAL A 693 7.71 4.04 -1.77
CA VAL A 693 7.60 5.22 -0.89
C VAL A 693 8.06 6.48 -1.60
N PHE A 694 9.10 6.40 -2.45
CA PHE A 694 9.58 7.50 -3.29
C PHE A 694 8.57 7.90 -4.36
N GLU A 695 7.96 6.94 -5.06
CA GLU A 695 6.90 7.19 -6.05
C GLU A 695 5.64 7.83 -5.43
N LEU A 696 5.36 7.51 -4.16
CA LEU A 696 4.27 8.10 -3.38
C LEU A 696 4.57 9.50 -2.85
N GLN A 697 5.83 9.96 -2.86
CA GLN A 697 6.13 11.30 -2.36
C GLN A 697 5.38 12.35 -3.19
N PRO A 698 4.75 13.34 -2.55
CA PRO A 698 4.14 14.45 -3.27
C PRO A 698 5.24 15.16 -4.06
N ARG A 699 5.17 15.09 -5.39
CA ARG A 699 6.00 15.93 -6.26
C ARG A 699 5.57 17.36 -6.01
N ASN A 700 6.30 18.07 -5.16
CA ASN A 700 6.05 19.48 -4.93
C ASN A 700 6.22 20.22 -6.26
N ALA A 701 5.10 20.50 -6.93
CA ALA A 701 5.01 21.36 -8.10
C ALA A 701 5.38 22.83 -7.80
N GLY A 702 5.79 23.14 -6.57
CA GLY A 702 6.05 24.50 -6.07
C GLY A 702 7.47 25.03 -6.22
N ALA A 703 8.39 24.34 -6.89
CA ALA A 703 9.74 24.85 -7.17
C ALA A 703 10.00 25.14 -8.66
N GLY A 704 8.96 25.15 -9.48
CA GLY A 704 9.02 25.60 -10.87
C GLY A 704 8.89 27.11 -10.96
N ALA A 705 9.95 27.86 -10.64
CA ALA A 705 10.04 29.25 -11.08
C ALA A 705 10.00 29.23 -12.62
N ALA A 706 8.98 29.86 -13.20
CA ALA A 706 8.82 30.01 -14.64
C ALA A 706 10.12 30.54 -15.26
N GLY A 707 10.77 29.73 -16.10
CA GLY A 707 12.00 30.08 -16.83
C GLY A 707 13.28 29.36 -16.42
N ALA A 708 13.29 28.53 -15.38
CA ALA A 708 14.44 27.69 -15.05
C ALA A 708 14.21 26.24 -15.53
N VAL A 709 15.06 25.76 -16.45
CA VAL A 709 15.17 24.32 -16.78
C VAL A 709 15.25 23.54 -15.47
N SER A 710 14.32 22.61 -15.24
CA SER A 710 14.22 21.90 -13.97
C SER A 710 15.53 21.16 -13.68
N GLN A 711 15.92 21.05 -12.41
CA GLN A 711 17.15 20.33 -12.03
C GLN A 711 17.11 18.88 -12.53
N GLU A 712 15.92 18.29 -12.60
CA GLU A 712 15.65 16.96 -13.16
C GLU A 712 15.93 16.91 -14.67
N GLU A 713 15.48 17.90 -15.46
CA GLU A 713 15.78 17.98 -16.89
C GLU A 713 17.27 18.12 -17.19
N LYS A 714 18.01 18.88 -16.37
CA LYS A 714 19.48 19.00 -16.50
C LYS A 714 20.18 17.68 -16.22
N VAL A 715 19.73 16.95 -15.20
CA VAL A 715 20.28 15.64 -14.85
C VAL A 715 19.97 14.62 -15.96
N VAL A 716 18.72 14.58 -16.45
CA VAL A 716 18.31 13.70 -17.55
C VAL A 716 19.13 13.98 -18.80
N LYS A 717 19.34 15.26 -19.15
CA LYS A 717 20.18 15.63 -20.29
C LYS A 717 21.64 15.21 -20.10
N SER A 718 22.22 15.43 -18.92
CA SER A 718 23.59 14.99 -18.61
C SER A 718 23.75 13.47 -18.72
N ILE A 719 22.78 12.70 -18.25
CA ILE A 719 22.77 11.24 -18.35
C ILE A 719 22.62 10.80 -19.81
N LEU A 720 21.76 11.47 -20.58
CA LEU A 720 21.56 11.20 -21.99
C LEU A 720 22.82 11.44 -22.81
N ASP A 721 23.52 12.55 -22.54
CA ASP A 721 24.80 12.87 -23.17
C ASP A 721 25.88 11.83 -22.78
N GLU A 722 25.94 11.42 -21.51
CA GLU A 722 26.86 10.36 -21.05
C GLU A 722 26.60 9.01 -21.76
N PHE A 723 25.34 8.62 -21.94
CA PHE A 723 25.01 7.39 -22.67
C PHE A 723 25.35 7.47 -24.15
N LEU A 724 25.13 8.63 -24.80
CA LEU A 724 25.50 8.84 -26.19
C LEU A 724 27.01 8.80 -26.42
N GLU A 725 27.80 9.27 -25.45
CA GLU A 725 29.27 9.18 -25.47
C GLU A 725 29.78 7.76 -25.21
N LYS A 726 29.12 6.99 -24.33
CA LYS A 726 29.52 5.61 -24.00
C LYS A 726 29.11 4.58 -25.04
N LEU A 727 28.19 4.90 -25.94
CA LEU A 727 27.72 4.00 -26.98
C LEU A 727 28.84 3.73 -28.01
N PRO A 728 29.25 2.48 -28.21
CA PRO A 728 30.30 2.15 -29.17
C PRO A 728 29.88 2.50 -30.61
N ASP A 729 30.89 2.71 -31.46
CA ASP A 729 30.67 2.89 -32.89
C ASP A 729 30.25 1.57 -33.55
N PRO A 730 29.41 1.61 -34.60
CA PRO A 730 29.03 0.41 -35.34
C PRO A 730 30.24 -0.31 -35.94
N PHE A 731 30.21 -1.63 -35.92
CA PHE A 731 31.18 -2.47 -36.60
C PHE A 731 31.11 -2.27 -38.11
N LEU A 732 32.25 -1.97 -38.75
CA LEU A 732 32.36 -1.90 -40.20
C LEU A 732 32.38 -3.32 -40.80
N MET A 733 31.19 -3.83 -41.13
CA MET A 733 31.01 -5.22 -41.58
C MET A 733 31.83 -5.56 -42.83
N GLU A 734 31.96 -4.63 -43.78
CA GLU A 734 32.76 -4.84 -45.00
C GLU A 734 34.24 -5.07 -44.69
N GLU A 735 34.81 -4.31 -43.75
CA GLU A 735 36.20 -4.49 -43.34
C GLU A 735 36.42 -5.78 -42.55
N LEU A 736 35.47 -6.13 -41.66
CA LEU A 736 35.55 -7.34 -40.85
C LEU A 736 35.42 -8.61 -41.69
N MET A 737 34.50 -8.61 -42.66
CA MET A 737 34.31 -9.73 -43.58
C MET A 737 35.45 -9.83 -44.61
N GLY A 738 36.08 -8.70 -44.97
CA GLY A 738 37.26 -8.66 -45.85
C GLY A 738 38.54 -9.18 -45.21
N LYS A 739 38.66 -9.14 -43.87
CA LYS A 739 39.84 -9.65 -43.14
C LYS A 739 39.95 -11.18 -43.08
N VAL A 740 38.84 -11.90 -43.29
CA VAL A 740 38.83 -13.37 -43.26
C VAL A 740 38.44 -13.89 -44.65
N PRO A 741 39.37 -14.53 -45.38
CA PRO A 741 39.09 -15.17 -46.67
C PRO A 741 37.91 -16.13 -46.56
N VAL A 742 37.07 -16.20 -47.59
CA VAL A 742 35.85 -17.02 -47.58
C VAL A 742 36.14 -18.50 -47.28
N GLU A 743 37.30 -18.99 -47.72
CA GLU A 743 37.77 -20.36 -47.54
C GLU A 743 38.18 -20.69 -46.09
N GLU A 744 38.50 -19.68 -45.28
CA GLU A 744 38.92 -19.83 -43.87
C GLU A 744 37.77 -19.55 -42.88
N ARG A 745 36.57 -19.25 -43.38
CA ARG A 745 35.41 -18.94 -42.54
C ARG A 745 34.85 -20.21 -41.89
N THR A 746 35.12 -20.37 -40.60
CA THR A 746 34.47 -21.39 -39.78
C THR A 746 33.06 -20.94 -39.36
N PRO A 747 32.17 -21.88 -38.96
CA PRO A 747 30.84 -21.52 -38.44
C PRO A 747 30.87 -20.51 -37.28
N TYR A 748 31.91 -20.53 -36.45
CA TYR A 748 32.09 -19.58 -35.36
C TYR A 748 32.33 -18.14 -35.85
N VAL A 749 33.11 -17.99 -36.93
CA VAL A 749 33.35 -16.68 -37.57
C VAL A 749 32.06 -16.14 -38.20
N VAL A 750 31.24 -17.01 -38.78
CA VAL A 750 29.93 -16.61 -39.34
C VAL A 750 28.98 -16.15 -38.24
N VAL A 751 28.92 -16.86 -37.10
CA VAL A 751 28.13 -16.44 -35.93
C VAL A 751 28.63 -15.10 -35.39
N ALA A 752 29.95 -14.88 -35.33
CA ALA A 752 30.52 -13.60 -34.90
C ALA A 752 30.11 -12.44 -35.82
N PHE A 753 30.06 -12.66 -37.15
CA PHE A 753 29.54 -11.64 -38.08
C PHE A 753 28.05 -11.36 -37.85
N GLN A 754 27.23 -12.39 -37.60
CA GLN A 754 25.81 -12.21 -37.29
C GLN A 754 25.59 -11.47 -35.96
N GLU A 755 26.40 -11.75 -34.94
CA GLU A 755 26.39 -11.02 -33.67
C GLU A 755 26.76 -9.54 -33.87
N CYS A 756 27.79 -9.26 -34.67
CA CYS A 756 28.18 -7.88 -35.00
C CYS A 756 27.07 -7.13 -35.74
N GLU A 757 26.41 -7.77 -36.71
CA GLU A 757 25.30 -7.18 -37.45
C GLU A 757 24.09 -6.90 -36.55
N ARG A 758 23.73 -7.84 -35.66
CA ARG A 758 22.67 -7.64 -34.66
C ARG A 758 23.02 -6.53 -33.66
N MET A 759 24.28 -6.47 -33.21
CA MET A 759 24.76 -5.41 -32.32
C MET A 759 24.73 -4.04 -33.00
N ASN A 760 25.06 -3.97 -34.29
CA ASN A 760 24.91 -2.75 -35.08
C ASN A 760 23.44 -2.30 -35.15
N GLY A 761 22.51 -3.23 -35.43
CA GLY A 761 21.09 -2.95 -35.41
C GLY A 761 20.63 -2.37 -34.07
N LEU A 762 21.01 -3.02 -32.96
CA LEU A 762 20.67 -2.58 -31.61
C LEU A 762 21.25 -1.20 -31.27
N THR A 763 22.53 -0.98 -31.54
CA THR A 763 23.20 0.31 -31.24
C THR A 763 22.64 1.47 -32.07
N ILE A 764 22.27 1.22 -33.33
CA ILE A 764 21.60 2.21 -34.19
C ILE A 764 20.23 2.57 -33.60
N GLU A 765 19.41 1.58 -33.22
CA GLU A 765 18.09 1.80 -32.64
C GLU A 765 18.16 2.56 -31.30
N ILE A 766 19.09 2.19 -30.41
CA ILE A 766 19.32 2.90 -29.15
C ILE A 766 19.73 4.35 -29.44
N ARG A 767 20.68 4.57 -30.36
CA ARG A 767 21.14 5.91 -30.73
C ARG A 767 20.03 6.75 -31.35
N ARG A 768 19.14 6.16 -32.16
CA ARG A 768 17.96 6.84 -32.72
C ARG A 768 17.01 7.26 -31.60
N SER A 769 16.62 6.32 -30.73
CA SER A 769 15.70 6.56 -29.62
C SER A 769 16.20 7.66 -28.66
N LEU A 770 17.49 7.63 -28.29
CA LEU A 770 18.09 8.66 -27.43
C LEU A 770 18.11 10.05 -28.11
N LYS A 771 18.37 10.10 -29.42
CA LYS A 771 18.31 11.36 -30.18
C LYS A 771 16.87 11.90 -30.27
N GLU A 772 15.88 11.03 -30.50
CA GLU A 772 14.47 11.40 -30.51
C GLU A 772 14.02 11.93 -29.14
N LEU A 773 14.46 11.30 -28.04
CA LEU A 773 14.21 11.79 -26.69
C LEU A 773 14.84 13.18 -26.45
N ALA A 774 16.09 13.38 -26.88
CA ALA A 774 16.76 14.68 -26.78
C ALA A 774 16.05 15.78 -27.59
N LEU A 775 15.56 15.44 -28.79
CA LEU A 775 14.76 16.34 -29.62
C LEU A 775 13.38 16.59 -28.99
N GLY A 776 12.73 15.57 -28.44
CA GLY A 776 11.45 15.67 -27.75
C GLY A 776 11.54 16.61 -26.55
N LEU A 777 12.57 16.50 -25.71
CA LEU A 777 12.84 17.43 -24.63
C LEU A 777 13.04 18.87 -25.15
N LYS A 778 13.73 19.04 -26.28
CA LYS A 778 13.94 20.35 -26.91
C LYS A 778 12.65 20.95 -27.50
N VAL A 779 11.79 20.13 -28.09
CA VAL A 779 10.47 20.57 -28.60
C VAL A 779 9.55 20.90 -27.44
N LEU A 780 9.54 20.11 -26.36
CA LEU A 780 8.78 20.40 -25.14
C LEU A 780 9.18 21.77 -24.58
N LEU A 781 10.47 22.09 -24.55
CA LEU A 781 11.01 23.41 -24.15
C LEU A 781 10.55 24.56 -25.06
N LEU A 782 10.27 24.30 -26.34
CA LEU A 782 9.76 25.30 -27.28
C LEU A 782 8.24 25.46 -27.22
N THR A 783 7.50 24.41 -26.85
CA THR A 783 6.03 24.42 -26.74
C THR A 783 5.51 24.78 -25.34
N SER A 784 6.36 24.71 -24.32
CA SER A 784 6.07 25.13 -22.94
C SER A 784 6.55 26.56 -22.63
N GLY A 785 7.14 27.25 -23.61
CA GLY A 785 7.55 28.65 -23.54
C GLY A 785 6.45 29.62 -23.93
#